data_AF-W2LJB5-F1
#
_entry.id   AF-W2LJB5-F1
#
_cell.length_a   1.000
_cell.length_b   1.000
_cell.length_c   1.000
_cell.angle_alpha   90.00
_cell.angle_beta   90.00
_cell.angle_gamma   90.00
#
_symmetry.space_group_name_H-M   'P 1'
#
loop_
_entity.id
_entity.type
_entity.pdbx_description
1 polymer ?
#
loop_
_entity_poly.entity_id
_entity_poly.type
_entity_poly.pdbx_seq_one_letter_code
_entity_poly.pdbx_strand_id
1 'polypeptide(L)'
;MRPRVSSVDSTAKTHEGEFIGLHFKEKKHDRKWQIFNLARRLGAAVSACVYVYASMTATWWALHVLGGARNPTETLRVFTSSLIKDYVGDGLISSSSLVLDVLGNDTTPRDYVLYLESSTNTSTDGCNGLPHFDTAIYSYDFLSQGYEDMVSSIKYNVTTLADLELVIVVVDCSFSQLEAGNPSEVRVYNLVRSRNDISNLYLVTVSLSVQEYEQRDHNKHGPAVLGMLTLIHDMQDQDVTQYYMAALTYPYKRSPDFQMYEVVGITDESYLSLHSIPREPGTEPVKHILTARKRGFYNGDSQRNVRTMYSLLDGVNATNALTRWEWVGEAVTIDSWAWVHCVHFFFSLQVIYSLVVLFLVTYQKIRSGKLWLGDPFASLSTATLVMRGVLVLISWAMNSFWSINEFAMSRAAMITGSSPVLVHKELMHADLFTIYFCLVGFMSAVVRERIDPTFATLLFEMVHQNRQKIIHLSSGVIRVMSTYSEAQYNIGIAKVTPLLAEMSPLRLWSSFQLPEKSPKFLSASFSPMIFLLSSATVFAILRKIYRFFRPDKIHQRSSVSTDTSANERAAQGGTATNFEISTGAMLQTRFGLVSDYNNYVFFKGMKFASADGVYCAGYVIVNEKYLVSSKDLLAIVMIKLLRARFANIYVYEVHGHKVKDTARLVFPATFMWSDLWRLNVTVLL
;
A
#
# COMPACT_ATOMS: atom_id res chain seq x y z
N MET A 1 56.56 -48.34 -52.41
CA MET A 1 55.18 -48.02 -52.83
C MET A 1 54.30 -47.92 -51.57
N ARG A 2 53.92 -46.70 -51.17
CA ARG A 2 52.74 -46.41 -50.31
C ARG A 2 51.47 -46.52 -51.20
N PRO A 3 50.24 -46.79 -50.69
CA PRO A 3 49.54 -45.99 -49.65
C PRO A 3 48.55 -46.85 -48.81
N ARG A 4 47.60 -46.41 -47.96
CA ARG A 4 47.13 -45.14 -47.38
C ARG A 4 46.35 -45.57 -46.11
N VAL A 5 46.63 -44.97 -44.95
CA VAL A 5 45.71 -45.00 -43.82
C VAL A 5 44.61 -43.96 -44.09
N SER A 6 43.34 -44.31 -43.94
CA SER A 6 42.24 -43.35 -43.88
C SER A 6 41.49 -43.51 -42.57
N SER A 7 41.81 -42.64 -41.62
CA SER A 7 40.91 -42.25 -40.54
C SER A 7 39.65 -41.63 -41.15
N VAL A 8 38.48 -42.17 -40.83
CA VAL A 8 37.20 -41.48 -41.05
C VAL A 8 36.67 -41.10 -39.69
N ASP A 9 37.05 -39.90 -39.26
CA ASP A 9 36.30 -39.10 -38.30
C ASP A 9 34.91 -38.84 -38.90
N SER A 10 33.92 -39.64 -38.49
CA SER A 10 32.51 -39.32 -38.68
C SER A 10 32.08 -38.38 -37.56
N THR A 11 32.47 -37.11 -37.66
CA THR A 11 31.88 -36.03 -36.86
C THR A 11 30.43 -35.82 -37.29
N ALA A 12 29.51 -36.36 -36.50
CA ALA A 12 28.09 -36.11 -36.61
C ALA A 12 27.82 -34.60 -36.46
N LYS A 13 27.43 -33.95 -37.56
CA LYS A 13 26.90 -32.58 -37.52
C LYS A 13 25.52 -32.60 -36.89
N THR A 14 25.35 -31.93 -35.76
CA THR A 14 24.07 -31.89 -35.05
C THR A 14 23.71 -30.50 -34.52
N HIS A 15 22.41 -30.17 -34.56
CA HIS A 15 21.65 -29.38 -33.55
C HIS A 15 21.60 -27.83 -33.54
N GLU A 16 21.88 -27.09 -34.62
CA GLU A 16 21.97 -25.59 -34.60
C GLU A 16 20.64 -24.77 -34.64
N GLY A 17 19.48 -25.33 -34.25
CA GLY A 17 18.19 -24.59 -34.35
C GLY A 17 17.64 -24.02 -33.05
N GLU A 18 17.88 -24.70 -31.92
CA GLU A 18 17.20 -24.48 -30.64
C GLU A 18 18.19 -24.13 -29.50
N PHE A 19 19.49 -24.30 -29.75
CA PHE A 19 20.56 -24.14 -28.77
C PHE A 19 21.63 -23.21 -29.31
N ILE A 20 22.11 -22.27 -28.50
CA ILE A 20 23.32 -21.51 -28.84
C ILE A 20 24.51 -22.38 -28.41
N GLY A 21 25.28 -22.87 -29.38
CA GLY A 21 26.54 -23.55 -29.12
C GLY A 21 27.60 -22.56 -28.64
N LEU A 22 28.27 -22.86 -27.53
CA LEU A 22 29.31 -21.97 -26.99
C LEU A 22 30.58 -21.89 -27.86
N HIS A 23 30.71 -22.74 -28.89
CA HIS A 23 31.94 -22.91 -29.68
C HIS A 23 31.82 -22.84 -31.22
N PHE A 24 30.74 -22.35 -31.83
CA PHE A 24 30.64 -22.28 -33.30
C PHE A 24 30.12 -20.94 -33.88
N LYS A 25 30.67 -20.54 -35.04
CA LYS A 25 30.31 -19.34 -35.82
C LYS A 25 29.04 -19.59 -36.63
N GLU A 26 27.88 -19.20 -36.11
CA GLU A 26 26.60 -19.18 -36.85
C GLU A 26 26.38 -17.88 -37.67
N LYS A 27 25.51 -17.94 -38.69
CA LYS A 27 25.17 -16.82 -39.59
C LYS A 27 24.55 -15.62 -38.83
N LYS A 28 24.88 -14.39 -39.27
CA LYS A 28 24.58 -13.11 -38.58
C LYS A 28 23.09 -12.80 -38.34
N HIS A 29 22.17 -13.32 -39.17
CA HIS A 29 20.72 -13.10 -39.04
C HIS A 29 20.09 -14.00 -37.95
N ASP A 30 20.45 -15.29 -37.95
CA ASP A 30 19.93 -16.28 -37.00
C ASP A 30 20.41 -15.97 -35.57
N ARG A 31 21.64 -15.45 -35.44
CA ARG A 31 22.19 -14.99 -34.16
C ARG A 31 21.36 -13.88 -33.51
N LYS A 32 20.79 -12.93 -34.29
CA LYS A 32 19.97 -11.84 -33.73
C LYS A 32 18.65 -12.34 -33.15
N TRP A 33 18.00 -13.28 -33.84
CA TRP A 33 16.73 -13.86 -33.40
C TRP A 33 16.90 -14.77 -32.17
N GLN A 34 17.99 -15.55 -32.13
CA GLN A 34 18.35 -16.35 -30.96
C GLN A 34 18.65 -15.48 -29.73
N ILE A 35 19.42 -14.39 -29.89
CA ILE A 35 19.69 -13.44 -28.80
C ILE A 35 18.40 -12.79 -28.31
N PHE A 36 17.49 -12.40 -29.22
CA PHE A 36 16.19 -11.84 -28.85
C PHE A 36 15.34 -12.83 -28.03
N ASN A 37 15.27 -14.10 -28.45
CA ASN A 37 14.55 -15.13 -27.70
C ASN A 37 15.17 -15.40 -26.31
N LEU A 38 16.50 -15.44 -26.22
CA LEU A 38 17.20 -15.58 -24.95
C LEU A 38 16.90 -14.39 -24.02
N ALA A 39 16.94 -13.16 -24.54
CA ALA A 39 16.61 -11.96 -23.76
C ALA A 39 15.17 -11.99 -23.23
N ARG A 40 14.21 -12.45 -24.05
CA ARG A 40 12.81 -12.61 -23.65
C ARG A 40 12.63 -13.68 -22.56
N ARG A 41 13.35 -14.80 -22.65
CA ARG A 41 13.36 -15.84 -21.61
C ARG A 41 13.98 -15.35 -20.31
N LEU A 42 15.05 -14.57 -20.40
CA LEU A 42 15.65 -13.91 -19.24
C LEU A 42 14.68 -12.92 -18.61
N GLY A 43 13.93 -12.17 -19.42
CA GLY A 43 12.81 -11.32 -18.96
C GLY A 43 11.74 -12.10 -18.20
N ALA A 44 11.37 -13.29 -18.66
CA ALA A 44 10.41 -14.15 -17.96
C ALA A 44 10.97 -14.65 -16.62
N ALA A 45 12.26 -15.02 -16.57
CA ALA A 45 12.96 -15.36 -15.32
C ALA A 45 12.96 -14.20 -14.31
N VAL A 46 13.29 -12.98 -14.78
CA VAL A 46 13.20 -11.76 -13.96
C VAL A 46 11.78 -11.53 -13.47
N SER A 47 10.77 -11.72 -14.32
CA SER A 47 9.36 -11.57 -13.96
C SER A 47 8.92 -12.53 -12.86
N ALA A 48 9.38 -13.77 -12.91
CA ALA A 48 9.14 -14.75 -11.84
C ALA A 48 9.83 -14.34 -10.53
N CYS A 49 11.05 -13.80 -10.59
CA CYS A 49 11.73 -13.25 -9.41
C CYS A 49 10.99 -12.03 -8.82
N VAL A 50 10.46 -11.13 -9.66
CA VAL A 50 9.65 -9.99 -9.22
C VAL A 50 8.38 -10.47 -8.53
N TYR A 51 7.69 -11.48 -9.08
CA TYR A 51 6.52 -12.08 -8.46
C TYR A 51 6.85 -12.70 -7.09
N VAL A 52 7.95 -13.45 -6.98
CA VAL A 52 8.42 -14.01 -5.71
C VAL A 52 8.74 -12.91 -4.70
N TYR A 53 9.45 -11.86 -5.13
CA TYR A 53 9.79 -10.72 -4.29
C TYR A 53 8.53 -10.03 -3.76
N ALA A 54 7.56 -9.72 -4.62
CA ALA A 54 6.30 -9.09 -4.21
C ALA A 54 5.54 -9.96 -3.20
N SER A 55 5.39 -11.26 -3.46
CA SER A 55 4.68 -12.19 -2.58
C SER A 55 5.38 -12.41 -1.22
N MET A 56 6.72 -12.54 -1.21
CA MET A 56 7.48 -12.67 0.03
C MET A 56 7.43 -11.38 0.86
N THR A 57 7.53 -10.23 0.20
CA THR A 57 7.43 -8.92 0.85
C THR A 57 6.04 -8.70 1.46
N ALA A 58 4.97 -9.06 0.74
CA ALA A 58 3.61 -9.04 1.27
C ALA A 58 3.44 -9.96 2.49
N THR A 59 4.04 -11.16 2.47
CA THR A 59 4.03 -12.08 3.61
C THR A 59 4.73 -11.48 4.82
N TRP A 60 5.90 -10.88 4.62
CA TRP A 60 6.66 -10.23 5.68
C TRP A 60 5.85 -9.10 6.34
N TRP A 61 5.26 -8.21 5.54
CA TRP A 61 4.44 -7.12 6.06
C TRP A 61 3.14 -7.62 6.71
N ALA A 62 2.52 -8.68 6.20
CA ALA A 62 1.36 -9.29 6.85
C ALA A 62 1.70 -9.77 8.28
N LEU A 63 2.86 -10.43 8.46
CA LEU A 63 3.35 -10.82 9.78
C LEU A 63 3.68 -9.61 10.66
N HIS A 64 4.20 -8.54 10.08
CA HIS A 64 4.51 -7.30 10.80
C HIS A 64 3.25 -6.59 11.33
N VAL A 65 2.19 -6.54 10.50
CA VAL A 65 0.87 -6.01 10.89
C VAL A 65 0.25 -6.86 12.01
N LEU A 66 0.32 -8.19 11.90
CA LEU A 66 -0.14 -9.10 12.97
C LEU A 66 0.64 -8.94 14.26
N GLY A 67 1.94 -8.63 14.16
CA GLY A 67 2.80 -8.35 15.30
C GLY A 67 2.49 -7.01 15.99
N GLY A 68 1.56 -6.20 15.46
CA GLY A 68 1.21 -4.90 16.02
C GLY A 68 2.36 -3.90 15.96
N ALA A 69 3.19 -3.99 14.91
CA ALA A 69 4.36 -3.13 14.80
C ALA A 69 3.98 -1.65 14.81
N ARG A 70 4.69 -0.88 15.64
CA ARG A 70 4.44 0.56 15.79
C ARG A 70 4.95 1.32 14.58
N ASN A 71 4.17 2.31 14.18
CA ASN A 71 4.62 3.28 13.19
C ASN A 71 5.48 4.34 13.88
N PRO A 72 6.46 4.94 13.17
CA PRO A 72 7.29 5.97 13.76
C PRO A 72 6.43 7.17 14.19
N THR A 73 6.80 7.79 15.31
CA THR A 73 6.23 9.07 15.71
C THR A 73 6.61 10.13 14.67
N GLU A 74 5.62 10.87 14.19
CA GLU A 74 5.81 11.92 13.18
C GLU A 74 4.97 13.16 13.51
N THR A 75 5.38 14.31 12.97
CA THR A 75 4.56 15.52 12.97
C THR A 75 3.38 15.30 12.02
N LEU A 76 2.21 15.02 12.58
CA LEU A 76 1.01 14.68 11.82
C LEU A 76 0.28 15.92 11.32
N ARG A 77 0.39 17.05 12.05
CA ARG A 77 -0.16 18.33 11.62
C ARG A 77 0.49 19.51 12.33
N VAL A 78 0.54 20.65 11.65
CA VAL A 78 0.94 21.93 12.24
C VAL A 78 -0.15 22.94 11.90
N PHE A 79 -0.75 23.55 12.91
CA PHE A 79 -1.64 24.68 12.69
C PHE A 79 -0.85 25.96 12.84
N THR A 80 -1.08 26.88 11.92
CA THR A 80 -0.36 28.14 11.84
C THR A 80 -1.33 29.31 11.94
N SER A 81 -0.89 30.39 12.57
CA SER A 81 -1.51 31.71 12.62
C SER A 81 -0.41 32.73 12.31
N SER A 82 -0.52 33.43 11.19
CA SER A 82 0.52 34.35 10.72
C SER A 82 0.22 35.81 11.03
N LEU A 83 -1.04 36.24 10.95
CA LEU A 83 -1.38 37.66 11.01
C LEU A 83 -1.16 38.25 12.40
N ILE A 84 -1.51 37.50 13.46
CA ILE A 84 -1.38 38.00 14.83
C ILE A 84 0.04 38.47 15.14
N LYS A 85 1.07 37.82 14.57
CA LYS A 85 2.47 38.20 14.73
C LYS A 85 2.74 39.61 14.21
N ASP A 86 2.22 39.92 13.03
CA ASP A 86 2.44 41.22 12.38
C ASP A 86 1.81 42.36 13.18
N TYR A 87 0.69 42.08 13.87
CA TYR A 87 0.00 43.05 14.71
C TYR A 87 0.64 43.23 16.10
N VAL A 88 1.26 42.20 16.67
CA VAL A 88 1.92 42.30 17.98
C VAL A 88 3.37 42.79 17.87
N GLY A 89 4.03 42.55 16.74
CA GLY A 89 5.43 42.91 16.52
C GLY A 89 6.43 42.06 17.31
N ASP A 90 7.63 42.59 17.51
CA ASP A 90 8.77 41.90 18.13
C ASP A 90 9.14 42.49 19.52
N GLY A 91 8.22 43.18 20.21
CA GLY A 91 8.50 43.81 21.50
C GLY A 91 7.35 43.69 22.50
N LEU A 92 7.25 44.66 23.41
CA LEU A 92 6.19 44.73 24.42
C LEU A 92 4.81 44.82 23.76
N ILE A 93 3.84 44.05 24.28
CA ILE A 93 2.46 44.05 23.78
C ILE A 93 1.84 45.46 23.84
N SER A 94 2.19 46.27 24.84
CA SER A 94 1.71 47.66 24.95
C SER A 94 2.19 48.60 23.84
N SER A 95 3.30 48.27 23.18
CA SER A 95 3.87 49.03 22.07
C SER A 95 3.49 48.50 20.68
N SER A 96 2.63 47.49 20.64
CA SER A 96 2.22 46.82 19.40
C SER A 96 1.30 47.68 18.52
N SER A 97 1.30 47.43 17.21
CA SER A 97 0.37 48.09 16.28
C SER A 97 -1.09 47.71 16.58
N LEU A 98 -1.33 46.52 17.13
CA LEU A 98 -2.64 46.12 17.66
C LEU A 98 -3.17 47.13 18.69
N VAL A 99 -2.32 47.61 19.60
CA VAL A 99 -2.74 48.54 20.66
C VAL A 99 -2.71 49.98 20.16
N LEU A 100 -1.63 50.39 19.50
CA LEU A 100 -1.42 51.78 19.11
C LEU A 100 -2.24 52.18 17.89
N ASP A 101 -2.21 51.38 16.83
CA ASP A 101 -2.80 51.74 15.54
C ASP A 101 -4.24 51.24 15.41
N VAL A 102 -4.51 49.98 15.80
CA VAL A 102 -5.85 49.38 15.64
C VAL A 102 -6.80 49.84 16.74
N LEU A 103 -6.38 49.82 18.00
CA LEU A 103 -7.21 50.27 19.13
C LEU A 103 -7.06 51.77 19.44
N GLY A 104 -6.19 52.50 18.72
CA GLY A 104 -5.98 53.93 18.94
C GLY A 104 -5.43 54.25 20.35
N ASN A 105 -4.65 53.34 20.92
CA ASN A 105 -4.15 53.39 22.31
C ASN A 105 -5.26 53.42 23.39
N ASP A 106 -6.49 53.00 23.04
CA ASP A 106 -7.60 52.88 23.98
C ASP A 106 -7.84 51.41 24.35
N THR A 107 -7.49 51.07 25.60
CA THR A 107 -7.59 49.73 26.17
C THR A 107 -8.88 49.51 26.98
N THR A 108 -9.91 50.33 26.79
CA THR A 108 -11.22 50.09 27.43
C THR A 108 -11.84 48.79 26.89
N PRO A 109 -12.47 47.96 27.77
CA PRO A 109 -13.10 46.72 27.36
C PRO A 109 -14.10 46.90 26.22
N ARG A 110 -14.09 45.96 25.27
CA ARG A 110 -14.92 45.96 24.06
C ARG A 110 -15.97 44.85 24.12
N ASP A 111 -17.10 45.09 23.48
CA ASP A 111 -18.25 44.18 23.35
C ASP A 111 -18.31 43.46 22.00
N TYR A 112 -17.17 43.38 21.30
CA TYR A 112 -17.03 42.72 20.00
C TYR A 112 -15.72 41.95 19.89
N VAL A 113 -15.64 41.06 18.90
CA VAL A 113 -14.43 40.32 18.53
C VAL A 113 -13.73 41.05 17.39
N LEU A 114 -12.41 41.18 17.49
CA LEU A 114 -11.59 41.71 16.40
C LEU A 114 -11.06 40.58 15.53
N TYR A 115 -11.39 40.60 14.26
CA TYR A 115 -10.94 39.63 13.26
C TYR A 115 -9.81 40.24 12.43
N LEU A 116 -8.63 39.61 12.43
CA LEU A 116 -7.49 40.03 11.62
C LEU A 116 -7.63 39.39 10.23
N GLU A 117 -8.01 40.15 9.22
CA GLU A 117 -8.26 39.61 7.86
C GLU A 117 -7.03 39.64 6.96
N SER A 118 -6.17 40.64 7.14
CA SER A 118 -4.87 40.78 6.48
C SER A 118 -3.90 41.49 7.42
N SER A 119 -2.67 41.77 6.99
CA SER A 119 -1.68 42.47 7.84
C SER A 119 -2.06 43.93 8.16
N THR A 120 -3.06 44.49 7.46
CA THR A 120 -3.50 45.87 7.66
C THR A 120 -5.01 46.04 7.75
N ASN A 121 -5.79 44.97 7.52
CA ASN A 121 -7.25 45.04 7.52
C ASN A 121 -7.85 44.21 8.64
N THR A 122 -8.78 44.80 9.38
CA THR A 122 -9.51 44.16 10.47
C THR A 122 -11.01 44.27 10.26
N SER A 123 -11.75 43.32 10.81
CA SER A 123 -13.21 43.25 10.76
C SER A 123 -13.78 43.02 12.16
N THR A 124 -15.02 43.41 12.39
CA THR A 124 -15.79 43.08 13.61
C THR A 124 -16.94 42.11 13.33
N ASP A 125 -17.21 41.82 12.05
CA ASP A 125 -18.35 41.00 11.63
C ASP A 125 -17.96 39.53 11.45
N GLY A 126 -16.66 39.24 11.28
CA GLY A 126 -16.13 37.91 11.04
C GLY A 126 -14.94 37.91 10.08
N CYS A 127 -14.41 36.72 9.81
CA CYS A 127 -13.38 36.52 8.79
C CYS A 127 -13.98 36.43 7.38
N ASN A 128 -14.01 37.54 6.65
CA ASN A 128 -14.57 37.55 5.31
C ASN A 128 -13.72 36.72 4.34
N GLY A 129 -14.38 35.99 3.43
CA GLY A 129 -13.71 35.18 2.41
C GLY A 129 -13.35 33.74 2.83
N LEU A 130 -13.58 33.35 4.09
CA LEU A 130 -13.45 31.97 4.53
C LEU A 130 -14.77 31.20 4.36
N PRO A 131 -14.85 30.18 3.48
CA PRO A 131 -16.10 29.52 3.13
C PRO A 131 -16.71 28.66 4.26
N HIS A 132 -15.90 28.27 5.24
CA HIS A 132 -16.30 27.39 6.34
C HIS A 132 -16.17 28.05 7.71
N PHE A 133 -16.14 29.39 7.75
CA PHE A 133 -16.09 30.13 9.00
C PHE A 133 -17.35 29.88 9.85
N ASP A 134 -17.15 29.48 11.12
CA ASP A 134 -18.22 29.22 12.07
C ASP A 134 -18.40 30.42 13.00
N THR A 135 -19.44 31.21 12.73
CA THR A 135 -19.77 32.41 13.49
C THR A 135 -20.26 32.10 14.90
N ALA A 136 -20.73 30.88 15.18
CA ALA A 136 -21.17 30.51 16.53
C ALA A 136 -19.96 30.26 17.44
N ILE A 137 -18.95 29.55 16.94
CA ILE A 137 -17.69 29.29 17.67
C ILE A 137 -16.89 30.57 17.90
N TYR A 138 -16.84 31.47 16.92
CA TYR A 138 -16.02 32.68 17.02
C TYR A 138 -16.81 33.94 17.40
N SER A 139 -18.03 33.79 17.93
CA SER A 139 -18.86 34.92 18.40
C SER A 139 -18.28 35.57 19.66
N TYR A 140 -18.60 36.86 19.86
CA TYR A 140 -18.26 37.58 21.08
C TYR A 140 -18.80 36.89 22.33
N ASP A 141 -20.09 36.56 22.33
CA ASP A 141 -20.76 35.93 23.48
C ASP A 141 -20.08 34.63 23.88
N PHE A 142 -19.75 33.76 22.92
CA PHE A 142 -19.13 32.47 23.23
C PHE A 142 -17.67 32.62 23.69
N LEU A 143 -16.87 33.46 23.01
CA LEU A 143 -15.45 33.61 23.32
C LEU A 143 -15.19 34.40 24.60
N SER A 144 -15.94 35.49 24.83
CA SER A 144 -15.82 36.28 26.06
C SER A 144 -16.29 35.50 27.29
N GLN A 145 -17.44 34.83 27.23
CA GLN A 145 -17.90 33.95 28.29
C GLN A 145 -16.92 32.79 28.52
N GLY A 146 -16.39 32.21 27.45
CA GLY A 146 -15.37 31.17 27.55
C GLY A 146 -14.09 31.63 28.26
N TYR A 147 -13.66 32.87 28.03
CA TYR A 147 -12.53 33.47 28.76
C TYR A 147 -12.87 33.69 30.24
N GLU A 148 -14.04 34.21 30.57
CA GLU A 148 -14.47 34.42 31.96
C GLU A 148 -14.62 33.09 32.74
N ASP A 149 -15.24 32.08 32.13
CA ASP A 149 -15.39 30.74 32.69
C ASP A 149 -14.02 30.08 32.90
N MET A 150 -13.09 30.27 31.95
CA MET A 150 -11.70 29.82 32.10
C MET A 150 -11.02 30.50 33.30
N VAL A 151 -10.96 31.84 33.32
CA VAL A 151 -10.27 32.59 34.39
C VAL A 151 -10.85 32.26 35.75
N SER A 152 -12.18 32.24 35.88
CA SER A 152 -12.85 31.90 37.14
C SER A 152 -12.51 30.49 37.63
N SER A 153 -12.34 29.55 36.71
CA SER A 153 -12.03 28.14 36.99
C SER A 153 -10.57 27.89 37.37
N ILE A 154 -9.60 28.67 36.84
CA ILE A 154 -8.16 28.39 36.97
C ILE A 154 -7.37 29.39 37.83
N LYS A 155 -7.98 30.51 38.24
CA LYS A 155 -7.33 31.55 39.07
C LYS A 155 -6.75 31.07 40.40
N TYR A 156 -7.18 29.90 40.88
CA TYR A 156 -6.63 29.26 42.09
C TYR A 156 -5.16 28.84 41.94
N ASN A 157 -4.71 28.65 40.69
CA ASN A 157 -3.34 28.27 40.37
C ASN A 157 -2.61 29.36 39.58
N VAL A 158 -3.27 29.92 38.55
CA VAL A 158 -2.71 31.03 37.75
C VAL A 158 -3.19 32.35 38.32
N THR A 159 -2.63 32.76 39.46
CA THR A 159 -3.10 33.92 40.23
C THR A 159 -3.03 35.23 39.45
N THR A 160 -2.04 35.37 38.55
CA THR A 160 -1.86 36.57 37.71
C THR A 160 -3.11 36.90 36.88
N LEU A 161 -3.88 35.90 36.43
CA LEU A 161 -5.10 36.14 35.65
C LEU A 161 -6.21 36.81 36.45
N ALA A 162 -6.20 36.72 37.78
CA ALA A 162 -7.21 37.37 38.63
C ALA A 162 -7.09 38.90 38.61
N ASP A 163 -5.86 39.41 38.42
CA ASP A 163 -5.56 40.84 38.39
C ASP A 163 -5.70 41.45 36.98
N LEU A 164 -6.04 40.63 35.99
CA LEU A 164 -6.21 41.03 34.60
C LEU A 164 -7.69 41.23 34.25
N GLU A 165 -7.93 42.17 33.35
CA GLU A 165 -9.23 42.47 32.76
C GLU A 165 -9.15 42.27 31.24
N LEU A 166 -10.16 41.61 30.67
CA LEU A 166 -10.28 41.41 29.23
C LEU A 166 -10.53 42.75 28.53
N VAL A 167 -9.64 43.12 27.61
CA VAL A 167 -9.81 44.31 26.77
C VAL A 167 -10.60 43.93 25.52
N ILE A 168 -10.11 42.94 24.77
CA ILE A 168 -10.74 42.47 23.53
C ILE A 168 -10.28 41.05 23.21
N VAL A 169 -11.17 40.29 22.57
CA VAL A 169 -10.83 38.99 21.97
C VAL A 169 -10.43 39.19 20.52
N VAL A 170 -9.27 38.66 20.14
CA VAL A 170 -8.72 38.74 18.79
C VAL A 170 -8.69 37.36 18.15
N VAL A 171 -9.17 37.29 16.91
CA VAL A 171 -9.19 36.08 16.07
C VAL A 171 -8.33 36.33 14.84
N ASP A 172 -7.32 35.47 14.66
CA ASP A 172 -6.47 35.51 13.47
C ASP A 172 -7.12 34.70 12.34
N CYS A 173 -7.62 35.38 11.30
CA CYS A 173 -8.29 34.72 10.17
C CYS A 173 -7.36 33.86 9.31
N SER A 174 -6.04 33.98 9.47
CA SER A 174 -5.09 33.07 8.83
C SER A 174 -4.93 31.73 9.55
N PHE A 175 -5.63 31.52 10.68
CA PHE A 175 -5.57 30.25 11.40
C PHE A 175 -6.08 29.10 10.53
N SER A 176 -5.20 28.16 10.20
CA SER A 176 -5.49 27.06 9.25
C SER A 176 -6.74 26.22 9.55
N GLN A 177 -7.22 26.19 10.80
CA GLN A 177 -8.43 25.44 11.17
C GLN A 177 -9.73 26.22 10.96
N LEU A 178 -9.67 27.55 10.85
CA LEU A 178 -10.80 28.37 10.41
C LEU A 178 -11.12 28.10 8.94
N GLU A 179 -10.10 28.04 8.09
CA GLU A 179 -10.26 27.70 6.67
C GLU A 179 -10.88 26.31 6.49
N ALA A 180 -10.47 25.35 7.33
CA ALA A 180 -11.00 24.00 7.32
C ALA A 180 -12.40 23.85 7.98
N GLY A 181 -12.90 24.89 8.65
CA GLY A 181 -14.17 24.84 9.39
C GLY A 181 -14.21 23.77 10.48
N ASN A 182 -13.11 23.60 11.22
CA ASN A 182 -12.99 22.51 12.19
C ASN A 182 -13.70 22.86 13.52
N PRO A 183 -14.78 22.15 13.91
CA PRO A 183 -15.54 22.48 15.11
C PRO A 183 -14.94 21.94 16.41
N SER A 184 -13.80 21.23 16.33
CA SER A 184 -13.14 20.61 17.49
C SER A 184 -11.91 21.39 17.96
N GLU A 185 -11.52 22.46 17.28
CA GLU A 185 -10.30 23.21 17.57
C GLU A 185 -10.57 24.71 17.49
N VAL A 186 -10.16 25.42 18.54
CA VAL A 186 -10.28 26.87 18.64
C VAL A 186 -8.95 27.44 19.08
N ARG A 187 -8.56 28.55 18.46
CA ARG A 187 -7.40 29.32 18.89
C ARG A 187 -7.75 30.79 18.87
N VAL A 188 -7.59 31.45 20.00
CA VAL A 188 -7.94 32.86 20.20
C VAL A 188 -6.86 33.57 21.01
N TYR A 189 -6.78 34.87 20.81
CA TYR A 189 -5.79 35.74 21.43
C TYR A 189 -6.52 36.81 22.23
N ASN A 190 -6.51 36.69 23.55
CA ASN A 190 -7.21 37.63 24.43
C ASN A 190 -6.21 38.72 24.83
N LEU A 191 -6.46 39.96 24.41
CA LEU A 191 -5.70 41.10 24.90
C LEU A 191 -6.26 41.48 26.27
N VAL A 192 -5.39 41.50 27.27
CA VAL A 192 -5.78 41.75 28.66
C VAL A 192 -4.88 42.81 29.26
N ARG A 193 -5.41 43.61 30.19
CA ARG A 193 -4.66 44.64 30.92
C ARG A 193 -4.72 44.41 32.40
N SER A 194 -3.71 44.88 33.13
CA SER A 194 -3.77 44.92 34.59
C SER A 194 -4.86 45.89 35.08
N ARG A 195 -5.61 45.46 36.09
CA ARG A 195 -6.60 46.29 36.79
C ARG A 195 -5.95 47.45 37.55
N ASN A 196 -4.69 47.28 37.96
CA ASN A 196 -3.94 48.26 38.75
C ASN A 196 -3.14 49.23 37.87
N ASP A 197 -2.64 48.77 36.73
CA ASP A 197 -1.86 49.56 35.79
C ASP A 197 -2.31 49.26 34.35
N ILE A 198 -3.10 50.19 33.80
CA ILE A 198 -3.69 50.05 32.45
C ILE A 198 -2.64 50.05 31.32
N SER A 199 -1.39 50.44 31.60
CA SER A 199 -0.30 50.39 30.63
C SER A 199 0.34 49.00 30.54
N ASN A 200 0.11 48.15 31.55
CA ASN A 200 0.63 46.81 31.61
C ASN A 200 -0.33 45.84 30.90
N LEU A 201 0.03 45.48 29.67
CA LEU A 201 -0.75 44.63 28.78
C LEU A 201 -0.10 43.27 28.60
N TYR A 202 -0.94 42.25 28.44
CA TYR A 202 -0.55 40.89 28.12
C TYR A 202 -1.41 40.36 26.99
N LEU A 203 -0.86 39.45 26.21
CA LEU A 203 -1.61 38.63 25.29
C LEU A 203 -1.75 37.23 25.85
N VAL A 204 -2.99 36.83 26.12
CA VAL A 204 -3.35 35.51 26.61
C VAL A 204 -3.79 34.66 25.43
N THR A 205 -2.89 33.81 24.93
CA THR A 205 -3.19 32.87 23.86
C THR A 205 -3.88 31.64 24.46
N VAL A 206 -5.06 31.30 23.95
CA VAL A 206 -5.82 30.13 24.38
C VAL A 206 -6.03 29.22 23.16
N SER A 207 -5.46 28.02 23.21
CA SER A 207 -5.71 26.96 22.22
C SER A 207 -6.54 25.85 22.87
N LEU A 208 -7.75 25.63 22.37
CA LEU A 208 -8.69 24.62 22.86
C LEU A 208 -8.85 23.51 21.83
N SER A 209 -8.76 22.26 22.26
CA SER A 209 -9.04 21.10 21.43
C SER A 209 -9.97 20.13 22.13
N VAL A 210 -11.11 19.83 21.48
CA VAL A 210 -12.05 18.80 21.89
C VAL A 210 -11.49 17.43 21.50
N GLN A 211 -11.21 16.61 22.50
CA GLN A 211 -10.53 15.33 22.36
C GLN A 211 -11.18 14.26 23.24
N GLU A 212 -10.75 13.01 23.08
CA GLU A 212 -11.15 11.94 23.98
C GLU A 212 -10.25 11.92 25.20
N TYR A 213 -10.83 11.67 26.38
CA TYR A 213 -10.10 11.37 27.61
C TYR A 213 -10.45 9.98 28.14
N GLU A 214 -9.51 9.39 28.84
CA GLU A 214 -9.63 8.12 29.56
C GLU A 214 -9.06 8.28 30.98
N GLN A 215 -9.75 7.72 31.97
CA GLN A 215 -9.26 7.51 33.33
C GLN A 215 -9.36 6.01 33.61
N ARG A 216 -8.28 5.30 33.25
CA ARG A 216 -8.24 3.83 33.21
C ARG A 216 -8.51 3.21 34.57
N ASP A 217 -7.96 3.78 35.63
CA ASP A 217 -8.13 3.33 37.01
C ASP A 217 -9.60 3.31 37.47
N HIS A 218 -10.45 4.14 36.85
CA HIS A 218 -11.86 4.28 37.22
C HIS A 218 -12.80 3.81 36.09
N ASN A 219 -12.25 3.24 35.00
CA ASN A 219 -12.99 2.86 33.80
C ASN A 219 -13.92 3.97 33.27
N LYS A 220 -13.44 5.23 33.30
CA LYS A 220 -14.18 6.39 32.78
C LYS A 220 -13.55 6.84 31.48
N HIS A 221 -14.39 7.18 30.50
CA HIS A 221 -13.95 7.77 29.26
C HIS A 221 -15.01 8.74 28.75
N GLY A 222 -14.63 9.63 27.83
CA GLY A 222 -15.56 10.55 27.21
C GLY A 222 -14.86 11.68 26.47
N PRO A 223 -15.61 12.71 26.05
CA PRO A 223 -15.03 13.93 25.52
C PRO A 223 -14.48 14.80 26.64
N ALA A 224 -13.41 15.53 26.34
CA ALA A 224 -12.92 16.64 27.12
C ALA A 224 -12.45 17.74 26.19
N VAL A 225 -12.45 18.97 26.67
CA VAL A 225 -11.70 20.05 26.03
C VAL A 225 -10.39 20.22 26.77
N LEU A 226 -9.30 19.96 26.06
CA LEU A 226 -7.95 20.27 26.51
C LEU A 226 -7.62 21.69 26.06
N GLY A 227 -7.30 22.53 27.03
CA GLY A 227 -6.85 23.90 26.84
C GLY A 227 -5.36 24.05 27.10
N MET A 228 -4.72 24.82 26.23
CA MET A 228 -3.33 25.23 26.30
C MET A 228 -3.32 26.76 26.41
N LEU A 229 -2.88 27.26 27.55
CA LEU A 229 -2.83 28.68 27.88
C LEU A 229 -1.39 29.17 27.81
N THR A 230 -1.15 30.30 27.16
CA THR A 230 0.15 30.98 27.15
C THR A 230 -0.04 32.45 27.47
N LEU A 231 0.75 32.96 28.42
CA LEU A 231 0.76 34.38 28.78
C LEU A 231 2.01 35.04 28.19
N ILE A 232 1.82 36.07 27.36
CA ILE A 232 2.90 36.77 26.68
C ILE A 232 2.86 38.26 27.07
N HIS A 233 3.96 38.77 27.62
CA HIS A 233 4.12 40.19 27.93
C HIS A 233 5.03 40.89 26.91
N ASP A 234 6.10 40.20 26.50
CA ASP A 234 7.06 40.65 25.50
C ASP A 234 7.28 39.56 24.44
N MET A 235 7.27 39.94 23.17
CA MET A 235 7.52 39.03 22.05
C MET A 235 8.99 38.61 21.93
N GLN A 236 9.91 39.24 22.67
CA GLN A 236 11.32 38.87 22.76
C GLN A 236 11.58 37.71 23.73
N ASP A 237 10.59 37.34 24.55
CA ASP A 237 10.71 36.26 25.53
C ASP A 237 11.04 34.92 24.84
N GLN A 238 12.13 34.30 25.28
CA GLN A 238 12.59 33.01 24.76
C GLN A 238 11.92 31.81 25.45
N ASP A 239 11.33 32.04 26.63
CA ASP A 239 10.65 31.03 27.43
C ASP A 239 9.40 31.64 28.05
N VAL A 240 8.25 31.44 27.40
CA VAL A 240 6.97 31.98 27.86
C VAL A 240 6.28 31.00 28.80
N THR A 241 5.55 31.53 29.79
CA THR A 241 4.84 30.68 30.73
C THR A 241 3.61 30.04 30.08
N GLN A 242 3.55 28.71 30.14
CA GLN A 242 2.50 27.90 29.51
C GLN A 242 1.83 26.95 30.51
N TYR A 243 0.53 26.75 30.36
CA TYR A 243 -0.27 25.92 31.26
C TYR A 243 -1.21 24.99 30.51
N TYR A 244 -1.42 23.79 31.06
CA TYR A 244 -2.48 22.89 30.64
C TYR A 244 -3.69 23.01 31.55
N MET A 245 -4.86 23.00 30.94
CA MET A 245 -6.14 22.89 31.62
C MET A 245 -7.04 21.92 30.86
N ALA A 246 -7.94 21.24 31.55
CA ALA A 246 -8.94 20.40 30.88
C ALA A 246 -10.31 20.53 31.53
N ALA A 247 -11.34 20.60 30.69
CA ALA A 247 -12.74 20.51 31.09
C ALA A 247 -13.29 19.15 30.63
N LEU A 248 -13.35 18.19 31.56
CA LEU A 248 -13.90 16.87 31.27
C LEU A 248 -15.40 16.99 30.97
N THR A 249 -15.93 16.16 30.07
CA THR A 249 -17.34 16.10 29.62
C THR A 249 -17.85 17.30 28.82
N TYR A 250 -17.07 18.38 28.69
CA TYR A 250 -17.33 19.45 27.72
C TYR A 250 -16.96 18.95 26.30
N PRO A 251 -17.71 19.26 25.22
CA PRO A 251 -18.71 20.32 25.04
C PRO A 251 -20.17 19.94 25.36
N TYR A 252 -20.42 18.82 26.05
CA TYR A 252 -21.79 18.35 26.35
C TYR A 252 -22.30 18.81 27.72
N LYS A 253 -21.83 19.97 28.16
CA LYS A 253 -22.26 20.72 29.34
C LYS A 253 -22.34 22.19 28.96
N ARG A 254 -23.19 22.95 29.67
CA ARG A 254 -23.42 24.38 29.38
C ARG A 254 -22.19 25.26 29.60
N SER A 255 -21.41 24.98 30.64
CA SER A 255 -20.19 25.73 30.95
C SER A 255 -19.03 24.76 31.16
N PRO A 256 -17.82 25.10 30.67
CA PRO A 256 -16.64 24.30 30.91
C PRO A 256 -16.15 24.47 32.36
N ASP A 257 -16.07 23.37 33.11
CA ASP A 257 -15.43 23.34 34.42
C ASP A 257 -13.94 22.99 34.24
N PHE A 258 -13.12 24.01 33.98
CA PHE A 258 -11.69 23.79 33.77
C PHE A 258 -10.99 23.47 35.08
N GLN A 259 -10.11 22.47 35.02
CA GLN A 259 -9.14 22.17 36.08
C GLN A 259 -7.74 22.26 35.48
N MET A 260 -6.77 22.68 36.29
CA MET A 260 -5.38 22.75 35.87
C MET A 260 -4.75 21.36 35.87
N TYR A 261 -3.82 21.12 34.97
CA TYR A 261 -3.12 19.85 34.84
C TYR A 261 -1.61 20.04 34.65
N GLU A 262 -0.86 19.10 35.19
CA GLU A 262 0.57 18.94 34.94
C GLU A 262 0.81 17.78 33.95
N VAL A 263 1.79 17.95 33.06
CA VAL A 263 2.19 16.88 32.14
C VAL A 263 3.07 15.88 32.87
N VAL A 264 2.63 14.62 32.88
CA VAL A 264 3.40 13.51 33.43
C VAL A 264 4.32 12.91 32.36
N GLY A 265 3.83 12.82 31.13
CA GLY A 265 4.57 12.27 30.00
C GLY A 265 3.66 11.81 28.88
N ILE A 266 4.24 11.08 27.93
CA ILE A 266 3.53 10.50 26.79
C ILE A 266 3.54 8.98 26.95
N THR A 267 2.37 8.37 26.79
CA THR A 267 2.24 6.92 26.83
C THR A 267 2.75 6.26 25.56
N ASP A 268 2.95 4.95 25.65
CA ASP A 268 3.30 4.07 24.53
C ASP A 268 2.33 4.08 23.34
N GLU A 269 1.11 4.57 23.54
CA GLU A 269 0.03 4.65 22.54
C GLU A 269 -0.19 6.10 22.05
N SER A 270 0.78 6.99 22.32
CA SER A 270 0.72 8.41 21.96
C SER A 270 -0.42 9.20 22.65
N TYR A 271 -0.83 8.81 23.85
CA TYR A 271 -1.67 9.66 24.70
C TYR A 271 -0.81 10.58 25.56
N LEU A 272 -1.29 11.81 25.72
CA LEU A 272 -0.76 12.74 26.72
C LEU A 272 -1.30 12.35 28.10
N SER A 273 -0.39 12.06 29.02
CA SER A 273 -0.70 11.72 30.42
C SER A 273 -0.63 12.96 31.28
N LEU A 274 -1.73 13.24 31.98
CA LEU A 274 -1.91 14.46 32.78
C LEU A 274 -2.36 14.15 34.21
N HIS A 275 -1.86 14.91 35.18
CA HIS A 275 -2.34 14.92 36.57
C HIS A 275 -3.06 16.23 36.88
N SER A 276 -4.26 16.17 37.44
CA SER A 276 -4.97 17.38 37.85
C SER A 276 -4.30 18.03 39.05
N ILE A 277 -4.22 19.35 39.07
CA ILE A 277 -3.91 20.14 40.26
C ILE A 277 -5.25 20.49 40.94
N PRO A 278 -5.60 19.87 42.09
CA PRO A 278 -6.90 20.08 42.72
C PRO A 278 -7.06 21.51 43.24
N ARG A 279 -8.30 22.03 43.27
CA ARG A 279 -8.59 23.35 43.84
C ARG A 279 -8.42 23.32 45.36
N GLU A 280 -8.83 22.21 45.94
CA GLU A 280 -8.72 21.95 47.38
C GLU A 280 -7.97 20.62 47.61
N PRO A 281 -6.63 20.64 47.74
CA PRO A 281 -5.83 19.42 47.86
C PRO A 281 -6.18 18.52 49.06
N GLY A 282 -6.88 19.05 50.08
CA GLY A 282 -7.31 18.31 51.26
C GLY A 282 -8.62 17.51 51.09
N THR A 283 -9.42 17.83 50.07
CA THR A 283 -10.77 17.24 49.85
C THR A 283 -10.90 16.62 48.47
N GLU A 284 -10.21 17.16 47.47
CA GLU A 284 -10.27 16.70 46.08
C GLU A 284 -9.08 15.78 45.74
N PRO A 285 -9.33 14.56 45.21
CA PRO A 285 -8.25 13.68 44.77
C PRO A 285 -7.62 14.16 43.47
N VAL A 286 -6.32 13.90 43.31
CA VAL A 286 -5.61 14.05 42.04
C VAL A 286 -6.19 13.06 41.03
N LYS A 287 -6.66 13.57 39.89
CA LYS A 287 -7.16 12.79 38.76
C LYS A 287 -6.01 12.54 37.79
N HIS A 288 -5.79 11.27 37.47
CA HIS A 288 -4.96 10.86 36.34
C HIS A 288 -5.83 10.71 35.10
N ILE A 289 -5.49 11.43 34.04
CA ILE A 289 -6.20 11.34 32.76
C ILE A 289 -5.20 11.12 31.62
N LEU A 290 -5.65 10.35 30.63
CA LEU A 290 -4.99 10.17 29.35
C LEU A 290 -5.85 10.86 28.30
N THR A 291 -5.28 11.76 27.50
CA THR A 291 -6.00 12.45 26.43
C THR A 291 -5.27 12.33 25.12
N ALA A 292 -6.03 12.18 24.03
CA ALA A 292 -5.48 12.20 22.69
C ALA A 292 -6.53 12.60 21.65
N ARG A 293 -6.06 13.26 20.60
CA ARG A 293 -6.84 13.53 19.40
C ARG A 293 -6.77 12.30 18.51
N LYS A 294 -7.91 11.63 18.34
CA LYS A 294 -8.02 10.47 17.44
C LYS A 294 -8.65 10.87 16.11
N ARG A 295 -8.03 10.46 15.01
CA ARG A 295 -8.54 10.69 13.63
C ARG A 295 -8.34 9.44 12.80
N GLY A 296 -9.37 9.02 12.07
CA GLY A 296 -9.30 7.87 11.19
C GLY A 296 -10.56 7.02 11.28
N PHE A 297 -10.44 5.75 10.92
CA PHE A 297 -11.57 4.86 10.82
C PHE A 297 -11.25 3.46 11.35
N TYR A 298 -12.27 2.76 11.82
CA TYR A 298 -12.17 1.40 12.32
C TYR A 298 -13.31 0.53 11.79
N ASN A 299 -13.14 -0.79 11.87
CA ASN A 299 -14.17 -1.76 11.52
C ASN A 299 -14.33 -2.82 12.61
N GLY A 300 -15.28 -2.57 13.51
CA GLY A 300 -15.43 -3.32 14.76
C GLY A 300 -14.15 -3.24 15.60
N ASP A 301 -13.89 -4.29 16.37
CA ASP A 301 -12.74 -4.33 17.29
C ASP A 301 -11.48 -4.91 16.64
N SER A 302 -11.61 -5.49 15.44
CA SER A 302 -10.55 -6.29 14.81
C SER A 302 -9.61 -5.48 13.89
N GLN A 303 -10.06 -4.31 13.43
CA GLN A 303 -9.41 -3.55 12.37
C GLN A 303 -9.52 -2.05 12.64
N ARG A 304 -8.41 -1.33 12.57
CA ARG A 304 -8.42 0.15 12.67
C ARG A 304 -7.23 0.77 11.97
N ASN A 305 -7.43 1.96 11.44
CA ASN A 305 -6.41 2.86 10.95
C ASN A 305 -6.71 4.23 11.55
N VAL A 306 -6.17 4.45 12.75
CA VAL A 306 -6.47 5.62 13.57
C VAL A 306 -5.17 6.26 13.97
N ARG A 307 -5.06 7.57 13.76
CA ARG A 307 -3.97 8.38 14.27
C ARG A 307 -4.31 8.85 15.65
N THR A 308 -3.36 8.68 16.56
CA THR A 308 -3.43 9.21 17.91
C THR A 308 -2.42 10.33 18.00
N MET A 309 -2.90 11.54 18.28
CA MET A 309 -2.09 12.77 18.28
C MET A 309 -2.20 13.49 19.62
N TYR A 310 -1.11 14.13 20.01
CA TYR A 310 -1.02 15.03 21.15
C TYR A 310 -0.27 16.32 20.76
N SER A 311 -0.32 17.32 21.63
CA SER A 311 0.40 18.58 21.46
C SER A 311 1.11 18.95 22.76
N LEU A 312 2.35 19.44 22.65
CA LEU A 312 3.23 19.81 23.77
C LEU A 312 3.40 21.33 23.88
N LEU A 313 3.60 21.81 25.11
CA LEU A 313 3.90 23.20 25.49
C LEU A 313 5.42 23.41 25.73
N ASP A 314 6.31 22.70 25.02
CA ASP A 314 7.74 22.71 25.39
C ASP A 314 8.44 24.04 25.08
N GLY A 315 8.69 24.86 26.13
CA GLY A 315 9.73 25.90 26.23
C GLY A 315 9.91 26.75 24.98
N VAL A 316 8.81 27.09 24.32
CA VAL A 316 8.81 27.80 23.05
C VAL A 316 8.98 29.29 23.29
N ASN A 317 9.70 29.95 22.40
CA ASN A 317 9.72 31.41 22.38
C ASN A 317 8.32 31.99 22.10
N ALA A 318 8.10 33.24 22.49
CA ALA A 318 6.80 33.92 22.32
C ALA A 318 6.27 33.84 20.89
N THR A 319 7.15 33.99 19.89
CA THR A 319 6.78 33.88 18.47
C THR A 319 6.21 32.50 18.10
N ASN A 320 6.88 31.40 18.48
CA ASN A 320 6.40 30.05 18.17
C ASN A 320 5.14 29.73 18.97
N ALA A 321 5.10 30.11 20.25
CA ALA A 321 3.94 29.93 21.09
C ALA A 321 2.69 30.61 20.52
N LEU A 322 2.88 31.77 19.88
CA LEU A 322 1.82 32.56 19.25
C LEU A 322 1.42 32.04 17.86
N THR A 323 2.38 31.63 17.04
CA THR A 323 2.13 31.36 15.60
C THR A 323 1.98 29.89 15.23
N ARG A 324 2.45 28.96 16.08
CA ARG A 324 2.54 27.54 15.73
C ARG A 324 1.86 26.66 16.78
N TRP A 325 1.04 25.73 16.33
CA TRP A 325 0.43 24.68 17.17
C TRP A 325 0.67 23.32 16.53
N GLU A 326 1.65 22.60 17.06
CA GLU A 326 2.10 21.34 16.48
C GLU A 326 1.43 20.13 17.11
N TRP A 327 1.04 19.18 16.26
CA TRP A 327 0.45 17.90 16.63
C TRP A 327 1.35 16.77 16.19
N VAL A 328 1.83 16.02 17.18
CA VAL A 328 2.75 14.90 17.04
C VAL A 328 2.01 13.63 17.43
N GLY A 329 2.37 12.50 16.83
CA GLY A 329 1.79 11.22 17.20
C GLY A 329 2.14 10.10 16.24
N GLU A 330 1.35 9.04 16.28
CA GLU A 330 1.55 7.86 15.44
C GLU A 330 0.25 7.43 14.76
N ALA A 331 0.38 6.80 13.59
CA ALA A 331 -0.72 6.07 12.98
C ALA A 331 -0.80 4.66 13.60
N VAL A 332 -1.91 4.33 14.24
CA VAL A 332 -2.18 3.00 14.79
C VAL A 332 -2.95 2.19 13.76
N THR A 333 -2.24 1.27 13.09
CA THR A 333 -2.80 0.34 12.10
C THR A 333 -2.90 -1.05 12.71
N ILE A 334 -4.11 -1.55 12.90
CA ILE A 334 -4.38 -2.91 13.36
C ILE A 334 -5.22 -3.61 12.31
N ASP A 335 -4.82 -4.83 11.95
CA ASP A 335 -5.62 -5.74 11.14
C ASP A 335 -5.43 -7.18 11.66
N SER A 336 -6.35 -7.63 12.52
CA SER A 336 -6.34 -8.98 13.10
C SER A 336 -6.50 -10.09 12.06
N TRP A 337 -6.95 -9.73 10.86
CA TRP A 337 -7.17 -10.64 9.74
C TRP A 337 -6.03 -10.60 8.73
N ALA A 338 -4.96 -9.83 8.96
CA ALA A 338 -3.83 -9.72 8.02
C ALA A 338 -3.18 -11.06 7.66
N TRP A 339 -3.32 -12.10 8.50
CA TRP A 339 -2.83 -13.46 8.24
C TRP A 339 -3.40 -14.09 6.96
N VAL A 340 -4.58 -13.66 6.49
CA VAL A 340 -5.15 -14.18 5.24
C VAL A 340 -4.26 -13.87 4.03
N HIS A 341 -3.45 -12.81 4.12
CA HIS A 341 -2.49 -12.42 3.10
C HIS A 341 -1.21 -13.27 3.11
N CYS A 342 -0.97 -14.09 4.14
CA CYS A 342 0.12 -15.07 4.15
C CYS A 342 -0.07 -16.18 3.11
N VAL A 343 -1.21 -16.23 2.41
CA VAL A 343 -1.39 -17.07 1.22
C VAL A 343 -0.31 -16.84 0.15
N HIS A 344 0.23 -15.61 0.06
CA HIS A 344 1.34 -15.26 -0.82
C HIS A 344 2.62 -16.04 -0.54
N PHE A 345 2.85 -16.47 0.70
CA PHE A 345 3.96 -17.35 1.06
C PHE A 345 3.93 -18.64 0.24
N PHE A 346 2.77 -19.30 0.19
CA PHE A 346 2.61 -20.53 -0.58
C PHE A 346 2.74 -20.29 -2.09
N PHE A 347 2.22 -19.16 -2.58
CA PHE A 347 2.37 -18.80 -3.99
C PHE A 347 3.83 -18.63 -4.38
N SER A 348 4.61 -17.94 -3.55
CA SER A 348 6.03 -17.71 -3.76
C SER A 348 6.85 -19.00 -3.69
N LEU A 349 6.61 -19.88 -2.72
CA LEU A 349 7.29 -21.18 -2.61
C LEU A 349 7.12 -22.02 -3.88
N GLN A 350 5.92 -22.04 -4.45
CA GLN A 350 5.66 -22.78 -5.68
C GLN A 350 6.41 -22.19 -6.89
N VAL A 351 6.57 -20.86 -6.95
CA VAL A 351 7.36 -20.21 -8.02
C VAL A 351 8.85 -20.43 -7.81
N ILE A 352 9.35 -20.35 -6.57
CA ILE A 352 10.75 -20.67 -6.22
C ILE A 352 11.06 -22.12 -6.64
N TYR A 353 10.18 -23.06 -6.31
CA TYR A 353 10.33 -24.46 -6.75
C TYR A 353 10.49 -24.56 -8.27
N SER A 354 9.67 -23.83 -9.02
CA SER A 354 9.73 -23.81 -10.49
C SER A 354 11.04 -23.21 -11.01
N LEU A 355 11.54 -22.16 -10.36
CA LEU A 355 12.85 -21.56 -10.67
C LEU A 355 14.02 -22.50 -10.35
N VAL A 356 13.94 -23.27 -9.27
CA VAL A 356 14.95 -24.29 -8.92
C VAL A 356 14.99 -25.39 -9.98
N VAL A 357 13.83 -25.91 -10.41
CA VAL A 357 13.76 -26.91 -11.49
C VAL A 357 14.35 -26.34 -12.79
N LEU A 358 13.98 -25.11 -13.16
CA LEU A 358 14.54 -24.43 -14.33
C LEU A 358 16.06 -24.30 -14.24
N PHE A 359 16.57 -23.84 -13.10
CA PHE A 359 18.00 -23.68 -12.85
C PHE A 359 18.75 -25.01 -13.01
N LEU A 360 18.23 -26.11 -12.45
CA LEU A 360 18.85 -27.43 -12.58
C LEU A 360 18.91 -27.89 -14.04
N VAL A 361 17.83 -27.73 -14.80
CA VAL A 361 17.81 -28.10 -16.22
C VAL A 361 18.79 -27.23 -17.01
N THR A 362 18.74 -25.91 -16.86
CA THR A 362 19.65 -24.97 -17.54
C THR A 362 21.12 -25.23 -17.17
N TYR A 363 21.41 -25.54 -15.92
CA TYR A 363 22.77 -25.88 -15.47
C TYR A 363 23.31 -27.14 -16.15
N GLN A 364 22.51 -28.20 -16.22
CA GLN A 364 22.91 -29.43 -16.92
C GLN A 364 23.12 -29.18 -18.42
N LYS A 365 22.32 -28.30 -19.01
CA LYS A 365 22.50 -27.88 -20.42
C LYS A 365 23.80 -27.14 -20.66
N ILE A 366 24.12 -26.17 -19.82
CA ILE A 366 25.38 -25.42 -19.90
C ILE A 366 26.57 -26.37 -19.76
N ARG A 367 26.51 -27.33 -18.84
CA ARG A 367 27.53 -28.38 -18.69
C ARG A 367 27.69 -29.24 -19.94
N SER A 368 26.63 -29.46 -20.70
CA SER A 368 26.68 -30.14 -22.00
C SER A 368 27.12 -29.25 -23.17
N GLY A 369 27.59 -28.02 -22.92
CA GLY A 369 28.09 -27.09 -23.93
C GLY A 369 27.00 -26.33 -24.72
N LYS A 370 25.74 -26.41 -24.27
CA LYS A 370 24.57 -25.81 -24.93
C LYS A 370 23.93 -24.76 -24.03
N LEU A 371 23.75 -23.54 -24.50
CA LEU A 371 22.98 -22.53 -23.79
C LEU A 371 21.49 -22.70 -24.07
N TRP A 372 20.71 -22.96 -23.03
CA TRP A 372 19.25 -23.10 -23.09
C TRP A 372 18.60 -22.55 -21.82
N LEU A 373 17.54 -21.77 -21.99
CA LEU A 373 16.73 -21.22 -20.90
C LEU A 373 15.26 -21.41 -21.23
N GLY A 374 14.59 -22.27 -20.46
CA GLY A 374 13.15 -22.48 -20.53
C GLY A 374 12.34 -21.36 -19.86
N ASP A 375 11.02 -21.47 -19.94
CA ASP A 375 10.10 -20.50 -19.33
C ASP A 375 9.79 -20.85 -17.85
N PRO A 376 10.08 -19.99 -16.87
CA PRO A 376 9.76 -20.27 -15.47
C PRO A 376 8.25 -20.41 -15.19
N PHE A 377 7.38 -19.88 -16.06
CA PHE A 377 5.92 -20.00 -15.95
C PHE A 377 5.37 -21.29 -16.58
N ALA A 378 6.20 -22.12 -17.20
CA ALA A 378 5.81 -23.42 -17.77
C ALA A 378 5.04 -24.33 -16.79
N SER A 379 5.52 -24.37 -15.54
CA SER A 379 4.95 -25.18 -14.45
C SER A 379 3.64 -24.59 -13.90
N LEU A 380 3.40 -23.29 -14.11
CA LEU A 380 2.20 -22.57 -13.68
C LEU A 380 1.11 -22.74 -14.73
N SER A 381 0.18 -23.66 -14.49
CA SER A 381 -0.99 -23.78 -15.37
C SER A 381 -1.93 -22.59 -15.21
N THR A 382 -2.70 -22.27 -16.25
CA THR A 382 -3.79 -21.28 -16.16
C THR A 382 -4.73 -21.57 -15.00
N ALA A 383 -5.07 -22.85 -14.77
CA ALA A 383 -5.88 -23.26 -13.63
C ALA A 383 -5.24 -22.86 -12.28
N THR A 384 -3.91 -22.98 -12.15
CA THR A 384 -3.19 -22.55 -10.94
C THR A 384 -3.29 -21.04 -10.75
N LEU A 385 -3.07 -20.25 -11.80
CA LEU A 385 -3.19 -18.78 -11.75
C LEU A 385 -4.60 -18.34 -11.38
N VAL A 386 -5.62 -18.98 -11.96
CA VAL A 386 -7.03 -18.70 -11.63
C VAL A 386 -7.34 -19.04 -10.18
N MET A 387 -6.86 -20.19 -9.69
CA MET A 387 -7.03 -20.58 -8.28
C MET A 387 -6.40 -19.54 -7.33
N ARG A 388 -5.18 -19.07 -7.64
CA ARG A 388 -4.53 -18.02 -6.86
C ARG A 388 -5.36 -16.74 -6.80
N GLY A 389 -5.93 -16.32 -7.93
CA GLY A 389 -6.84 -15.17 -7.97
C GLY A 389 -8.08 -15.38 -7.11
N VAL A 390 -8.71 -16.56 -7.18
CA VAL A 390 -9.86 -16.90 -6.33
C VAL A 390 -9.51 -16.88 -4.84
N LEU A 391 -8.35 -17.42 -4.45
CA LEU A 391 -7.89 -17.37 -3.05
C LEU A 391 -7.68 -15.93 -2.56
N VAL A 392 -7.16 -15.04 -3.39
CA VAL A 392 -7.03 -13.61 -3.04
C VAL A 392 -8.41 -12.95 -2.91
N LEU A 393 -9.39 -13.30 -3.75
CA LEU A 393 -10.76 -12.81 -3.58
C LEU A 393 -11.38 -13.32 -2.27
N ILE A 394 -11.12 -14.57 -1.90
CA ILE A 394 -11.57 -15.14 -0.62
C ILE A 394 -10.86 -14.43 0.55
N SER A 395 -9.56 -14.15 0.45
CA SER A 395 -8.82 -13.43 1.49
C SER A 395 -9.40 -12.03 1.71
N TRP A 396 -9.75 -11.31 0.64
CA TRP A 396 -10.45 -10.03 0.72
C TRP A 396 -11.83 -10.15 1.36
N ALA A 397 -12.61 -11.18 1.03
CA ALA A 397 -13.93 -11.40 1.63
C ALA A 397 -13.81 -11.70 3.14
N MET A 398 -12.85 -12.55 3.54
CA MET A 398 -12.56 -12.85 4.95
C MET A 398 -12.10 -11.60 5.70
N ASN A 399 -11.30 -10.74 5.07
CA ASN A 399 -10.87 -9.47 5.64
C ASN A 399 -11.95 -8.39 5.59
N SER A 400 -13.22 -8.73 5.29
CA SER A 400 -14.34 -7.80 5.14
C SER A 400 -14.06 -6.65 4.16
N PHE A 401 -13.23 -6.89 3.14
CA PHE A 401 -12.73 -5.91 2.17
C PHE A 401 -11.98 -4.72 2.80
N TRP A 402 -11.41 -4.91 4.00
CA TRP A 402 -10.67 -3.87 4.72
C TRP A 402 -9.48 -3.34 3.92
N SER A 403 -8.53 -4.20 3.55
CA SER A 403 -7.31 -3.76 2.85
C SER A 403 -7.60 -3.03 1.52
N ILE A 404 -8.63 -3.47 0.78
CA ILE A 404 -9.06 -2.80 -0.46
C ILE A 404 -9.54 -1.38 -0.15
N ASN A 405 -10.41 -1.24 0.84
CA ASN A 405 -10.98 0.06 1.20
C ASN A 405 -9.92 0.98 1.80
N GLU A 406 -9.07 0.46 2.67
CA GLU A 406 -7.97 1.20 3.29
C GLU A 406 -7.01 1.77 2.23
N PHE A 407 -6.62 0.94 1.25
CA PHE A 407 -5.81 1.38 0.12
C PHE A 407 -6.54 2.40 -0.76
N ALA A 408 -7.84 2.22 -0.99
CA ALA A 408 -8.65 3.18 -1.73
C ALA A 408 -8.74 4.54 -1.02
N MET A 409 -8.91 4.55 0.31
CA MET A 409 -8.91 5.75 1.15
C MET A 409 -7.55 6.45 1.14
N SER A 410 -6.45 5.71 1.22
CA SER A 410 -5.09 6.28 1.08
C SER A 410 -4.88 6.99 -0.26
N ARG A 411 -5.44 6.42 -1.33
CA ARG A 411 -5.40 7.06 -2.65
C ARG A 411 -6.27 8.30 -2.73
N ALA A 412 -7.46 8.26 -2.15
CA ALA A 412 -8.35 9.41 -2.11
C ALA A 412 -7.74 10.55 -1.28
N ALA A 413 -7.11 10.25 -0.13
CA ALA A 413 -6.45 11.24 0.71
C ALA A 413 -5.32 11.98 -0.02
N MET A 414 -4.52 11.26 -0.82
CA MET A 414 -3.49 11.89 -1.67
C MET A 414 -4.08 12.83 -2.73
N ILE A 415 -5.31 12.59 -3.20
CA ILE A 415 -5.97 13.42 -4.22
C ILE A 415 -6.61 14.65 -3.59
N THR A 416 -7.26 14.49 -2.45
CA THR A 416 -7.94 15.59 -1.74
C THR A 416 -7.00 16.44 -0.90
N GLY A 417 -5.74 16.05 -0.74
CA GLY A 417 -4.83 16.67 0.23
C GLY A 417 -5.29 16.50 1.68
N SER A 418 -6.16 15.51 1.94
CA SER A 418 -6.65 15.23 3.28
C SER A 418 -5.61 14.43 4.07
N SER A 419 -5.91 14.12 5.33
CA SER A 419 -5.00 13.43 6.24
C SER A 419 -4.49 12.11 5.65
N PRO A 420 -3.15 11.90 5.51
CA PRO A 420 -2.66 10.79 4.70
C PRO A 420 -2.94 9.42 5.36
N VAL A 421 -3.73 8.55 4.75
CA VAL A 421 -4.00 7.22 5.33
C VAL A 421 -2.78 6.32 5.13
N LEU A 422 -2.22 5.82 6.24
CA LEU A 422 -1.02 5.00 6.23
C LEU A 422 -1.40 3.56 5.85
N VAL A 423 -0.73 2.99 4.85
CA VAL A 423 -1.04 1.65 4.34
C VAL A 423 0.23 0.91 3.98
N HIS A 424 0.22 -0.40 4.20
CA HIS A 424 1.25 -1.32 3.72
C HIS A 424 0.97 -1.63 2.24
N LYS A 425 1.58 -0.83 1.36
CA LYS A 425 1.33 -0.86 -0.10
C LYS A 425 1.71 -2.20 -0.73
N GLU A 426 2.63 -2.91 -0.10
CA GLU A 426 3.20 -4.18 -0.51
C GLU A 426 2.16 -5.31 -0.52
N LEU A 427 1.25 -5.34 0.47
CA LEU A 427 0.15 -6.32 0.50
C LEU A 427 -0.76 -6.14 -0.72
N MET A 428 -1.19 -4.90 -0.96
CA MET A 428 -2.07 -4.59 -2.09
C MET A 428 -1.38 -4.72 -3.43
N HIS A 429 -0.08 -4.45 -3.52
CA HIS A 429 0.71 -4.73 -4.72
C HIS A 429 0.63 -6.21 -5.06
N ALA A 430 0.95 -7.11 -4.13
CA ALA A 430 0.95 -8.55 -4.37
C ALA A 430 -0.44 -9.12 -4.70
N ASP A 431 -1.48 -8.66 -4.01
CA ASP A 431 -2.87 -9.04 -4.28
C ASP A 431 -3.30 -8.63 -5.70
N LEU A 432 -3.13 -7.35 -6.04
CA LEU A 432 -3.49 -6.82 -7.35
C LEU A 432 -2.68 -7.48 -8.45
N PHE A 433 -1.39 -7.77 -8.20
CA PHE A 433 -0.53 -8.43 -9.16
C PHE A 433 -1.03 -9.86 -9.46
N THR A 434 -1.42 -10.59 -8.41
CA THR A 434 -1.97 -11.94 -8.53
C THR A 434 -3.33 -11.96 -9.22
N ILE A 435 -4.23 -11.03 -8.89
CA ILE A 435 -5.53 -10.87 -9.56
C ILE A 435 -5.33 -10.53 -11.04
N TYR A 436 -4.41 -9.63 -11.35
CA TYR A 436 -4.08 -9.30 -12.74
C TYR A 436 -3.57 -10.52 -13.51
N PHE A 437 -2.63 -11.29 -12.95
CA PHE A 437 -2.13 -12.51 -13.59
C PHE A 437 -3.20 -13.59 -13.76
N CYS A 438 -4.11 -13.73 -12.79
CA CYS A 438 -5.29 -14.56 -12.92
C CYS A 438 -6.13 -14.15 -14.14
N LEU A 439 -6.48 -12.86 -14.25
CA LEU A 439 -7.32 -12.35 -15.33
C LEU A 439 -6.65 -12.43 -16.70
N VAL A 440 -5.36 -12.09 -16.80
CA VAL A 440 -4.58 -12.22 -18.04
C VAL A 440 -4.42 -13.68 -18.44
N GLY A 441 -4.14 -14.58 -17.49
CA GLY A 441 -4.05 -16.02 -17.74
C GLY A 441 -5.37 -16.59 -18.25
N PHE A 442 -6.49 -16.20 -17.62
CA PHE A 442 -7.83 -16.60 -18.05
C PHE A 442 -8.17 -16.07 -19.45
N MET A 443 -7.97 -14.78 -19.68
CA MET A 443 -8.18 -14.13 -20.98
C MET A 443 -7.35 -14.80 -22.08
N SER A 444 -6.07 -15.08 -21.80
CA SER A 444 -5.16 -15.79 -22.69
C SER A 444 -5.70 -17.18 -23.09
N ALA A 445 -6.26 -17.92 -22.13
CA ALA A 445 -6.86 -19.24 -22.40
C ALA A 445 -8.14 -19.14 -23.24
N VAL A 446 -8.99 -18.14 -22.99
CA VAL A 446 -10.22 -17.90 -23.78
C VAL A 446 -9.89 -17.49 -25.21
N VAL A 447 -8.96 -16.54 -25.38
CA VAL A 447 -8.56 -16.03 -26.70
C VAL A 447 -7.70 -17.04 -27.46
N ARG A 448 -7.17 -18.07 -26.77
CA ARG A 448 -6.22 -19.06 -27.28
C ARG A 448 -4.94 -18.41 -27.81
N GLU A 449 -4.41 -17.46 -27.04
CA GLU A 449 -3.20 -16.72 -27.37
C GLU A 449 -2.27 -16.66 -26.17
N ARG A 450 -1.01 -17.07 -26.32
CA ARG A 450 0.00 -17.02 -25.26
C ARG A 450 0.37 -15.57 -24.96
N ILE A 451 0.41 -15.15 -23.70
CA ILE A 451 0.86 -13.80 -23.32
C ILE A 451 2.22 -13.90 -22.66
N ASP A 452 3.18 -13.09 -23.10
CA ASP A 452 4.53 -13.13 -22.54
C ASP A 452 4.52 -12.61 -21.08
N PRO A 453 5.05 -13.39 -20.11
CA PRO A 453 5.11 -12.98 -18.71
C PRO A 453 5.86 -11.67 -18.49
N THR A 454 6.89 -11.40 -19.30
CA THR A 454 7.67 -10.16 -19.23
C THR A 454 6.81 -8.96 -19.56
N PHE A 455 6.03 -9.06 -20.64
CA PHE A 455 5.12 -7.99 -21.05
C PHE A 455 4.06 -7.71 -19.98
N ALA A 456 3.42 -8.76 -19.46
CA ALA A 456 2.40 -8.59 -18.42
C ALA A 456 2.98 -7.96 -17.15
N THR A 457 4.14 -8.44 -16.69
CA THR A 457 4.81 -7.89 -15.51
C THR A 457 5.19 -6.43 -15.69
N LEU A 458 5.83 -6.08 -16.81
CA LEU A 458 6.22 -4.69 -17.09
C LEU A 458 5.00 -3.76 -17.19
N LEU A 459 3.93 -4.22 -17.82
CA LEU A 459 2.69 -3.47 -17.92
C LEU A 459 2.06 -3.24 -16.54
N PHE A 460 2.03 -4.26 -15.68
CA PHE A 460 1.56 -4.15 -14.30
C PHE A 460 2.39 -3.14 -13.51
N GLU A 461 3.72 -3.30 -13.47
CA GLU A 461 4.59 -2.41 -12.70
C GLU A 461 4.51 -0.96 -13.19
N MET A 462 4.48 -0.74 -14.51
CA MET A 462 4.36 0.60 -15.09
C MET A 462 3.05 1.28 -14.68
N VAL A 463 1.92 0.58 -14.80
CA VAL A 463 0.61 1.12 -14.42
C VAL A 463 0.49 1.29 -12.91
N HIS A 464 0.99 0.34 -12.12
CA HIS A 464 0.97 0.42 -10.67
C HIS A 464 1.81 1.60 -10.17
N GLN A 465 3.02 1.80 -10.70
CA GLN A 465 3.87 2.95 -10.34
C GLN A 465 3.24 4.29 -10.73
N ASN A 466 2.57 4.36 -11.88
CA ASN A 466 1.91 5.58 -12.37
C ASN A 466 0.42 5.68 -11.99
N ARG A 467 -0.06 4.85 -11.05
CA ARG A 467 -1.49 4.72 -10.72
C ARG A 467 -2.18 6.03 -10.33
N GLN A 468 -1.47 6.95 -9.68
CA GLN A 468 -2.02 8.26 -9.33
C GLN A 468 -2.16 9.16 -10.54
N LYS A 469 -1.12 9.23 -11.38
CA LYS A 469 -1.16 9.98 -12.64
C LYS A 469 -2.31 9.49 -13.54
N ILE A 470 -2.55 8.18 -13.56
CA ILE A 470 -3.66 7.59 -14.32
C ILE A 470 -5.03 8.01 -13.79
N ILE A 471 -5.23 8.06 -12.46
CA ILE A 471 -6.48 8.62 -11.90
C ILE A 471 -6.65 10.07 -12.36
N HIS A 472 -5.58 10.87 -12.32
CA HIS A 472 -5.64 12.28 -12.69
C HIS A 472 -6.03 12.53 -14.16
N LEU A 473 -5.98 11.52 -15.03
CA LEU A 473 -6.45 11.63 -16.41
C LEU A 473 -7.99 11.77 -16.52
N SER A 474 -8.74 11.42 -15.47
CA SER A 474 -10.21 11.48 -15.49
C SER A 474 -10.75 12.35 -14.37
N SER A 475 -11.26 13.54 -14.72
CA SER A 475 -11.95 14.43 -13.79
C SER A 475 -13.19 13.77 -13.15
N GLY A 476 -13.86 12.88 -13.88
CA GLY A 476 -14.99 12.11 -13.36
C GLY A 476 -14.60 11.17 -12.22
N VAL A 477 -13.46 10.47 -12.34
CA VAL A 477 -12.93 9.59 -11.28
C VAL A 477 -12.50 10.41 -10.07
N ILE A 478 -11.75 11.51 -10.29
CA ILE A 478 -11.33 12.42 -9.22
C ILE A 478 -12.54 12.90 -8.42
N ARG A 479 -13.58 13.39 -9.10
CA ARG A 479 -14.79 13.90 -8.43
C ARG A 479 -15.44 12.84 -7.54
N VAL A 480 -15.59 11.61 -8.03
CA VAL A 480 -16.17 10.51 -7.24
C VAL A 480 -15.32 10.21 -6.00
N MET A 481 -14.00 10.19 -6.13
CA MET A 481 -13.09 9.93 -5.02
C MET A 481 -13.07 11.07 -4.01
N SER A 482 -13.02 12.32 -4.46
CA SER A 482 -13.00 13.50 -3.59
C SER A 482 -14.30 13.62 -2.80
N THR A 483 -15.46 13.52 -3.46
CA THR A 483 -16.76 13.58 -2.77
C THR A 483 -16.91 12.50 -1.70
N TYR A 484 -16.43 11.28 -1.96
CA TYR A 484 -16.47 10.22 -0.97
C TYR A 484 -15.50 10.49 0.19
N SER A 485 -14.26 10.90 -0.11
CA SER A 485 -13.22 11.21 0.88
C SER A 485 -13.65 12.32 1.83
N GLU A 486 -14.18 13.42 1.29
CA GLU A 486 -14.68 14.57 2.06
C GLU A 486 -15.89 14.17 2.93
N ALA A 487 -16.84 13.44 2.36
CA ALA A 487 -18.00 12.96 3.12
C ALA A 487 -17.57 12.06 4.28
N GLN A 488 -16.62 11.16 4.06
CA GLN A 488 -16.07 10.27 5.10
C GLN A 488 -15.32 11.03 6.18
N TYR A 489 -14.50 12.02 5.79
CA TYR A 489 -13.72 12.82 6.74
C TYR A 489 -14.62 13.47 7.80
N ASN A 490 -15.80 13.95 7.40
CA ASN A 490 -16.75 14.62 8.27
C ASN A 490 -17.59 13.66 9.15
N ILE A 491 -17.57 12.35 8.91
CA ILE A 491 -18.32 11.38 9.75
C ILE A 491 -17.80 11.35 11.18
N GLY A 492 -16.51 11.60 11.37
CA GLY A 492 -15.89 11.63 12.70
C GLY A 492 -16.41 12.75 13.60
N ILE A 493 -17.08 13.77 13.05
CA ILE A 493 -17.67 14.86 13.82
C ILE A 493 -18.95 14.34 14.48
N ALA A 494 -19.00 14.43 15.81
CA ALA A 494 -20.12 13.95 16.60
C ALA A 494 -21.41 14.69 16.23
N LYS A 495 -22.43 13.92 15.85
CA LYS A 495 -23.79 14.42 15.63
C LYS A 495 -24.45 14.68 16.97
N VAL A 496 -24.98 15.87 17.15
CA VAL A 496 -25.67 16.28 18.39
C VAL A 496 -27.12 16.64 18.09
N THR A 497 -28.00 16.44 19.06
CA THR A 497 -29.37 16.96 19.00
C THR A 497 -29.37 18.50 19.13
N PRO A 498 -30.42 19.21 18.67
CA PRO A 498 -30.52 20.67 18.84
C PRO A 498 -30.27 21.14 20.28
N LEU A 499 -30.82 20.44 21.29
CA LEU A 499 -30.61 20.76 22.70
C LEU A 499 -29.13 20.71 23.14
N LEU A 500 -28.36 19.74 22.63
CA LEU A 500 -26.92 19.63 22.88
C LEU A 500 -26.13 20.65 22.06
N ALA A 501 -26.64 21.03 20.88
CA ALA A 501 -26.04 22.06 20.06
C ALA A 501 -26.13 23.46 20.68
N GLU A 502 -27.20 23.72 21.46
CA GLU A 502 -27.38 24.94 22.25
C GLU A 502 -26.41 25.04 23.44
N MET A 503 -25.86 23.93 23.95
CA MET A 503 -24.95 23.96 25.10
C MET A 503 -23.56 24.49 24.74
N SER A 504 -23.09 24.20 23.53
CA SER A 504 -21.80 24.63 23.02
C SER A 504 -21.79 24.49 21.50
N PRO A 505 -21.18 25.41 20.75
CA PRO A 505 -20.97 25.26 19.32
C PRO A 505 -19.87 24.22 19.00
N LEU A 506 -18.99 23.89 19.94
CA LEU A 506 -17.90 22.93 19.74
C LEU A 506 -18.40 21.49 19.58
N ARG A 507 -17.67 20.67 18.83
CA ARG A 507 -17.99 19.26 18.61
C ARG A 507 -16.79 18.37 18.87
N LEU A 508 -17.03 17.24 19.54
CA LEU A 508 -16.06 16.15 19.52
C LEU A 508 -15.91 15.70 18.07
N TRP A 509 -14.66 15.58 17.66
CA TRP A 509 -14.32 14.89 16.43
C TRP A 509 -13.38 13.75 16.81
N SER A 510 -13.75 12.52 16.49
CA SER A 510 -12.97 11.33 16.79
C SER A 510 -12.86 10.39 15.59
N SER A 511 -12.17 9.27 15.76
CA SER A 511 -12.25 8.14 14.86
C SER A 511 -13.67 7.57 14.78
N PHE A 512 -14.06 7.03 13.64
CA PHE A 512 -15.41 6.53 13.41
C PHE A 512 -15.45 5.11 12.85
N GLN A 513 -16.53 4.40 13.13
CA GLN A 513 -16.81 3.11 12.50
C GLN A 513 -17.05 3.34 11.01
N LEU A 514 -16.25 2.68 10.17
CA LEU A 514 -16.38 2.78 8.73
C LEU A 514 -17.80 2.36 8.30
N PRO A 515 -18.53 3.19 7.55
CA PRO A 515 -19.84 2.83 7.06
C PRO A 515 -19.74 1.76 5.97
N GLU A 516 -20.88 1.35 5.43
CA GLU A 516 -20.94 0.41 4.31
C GLU A 516 -20.07 0.88 3.13
N LYS A 517 -19.26 -0.04 2.61
CA LYS A 517 -18.25 0.25 1.59
C LYS A 517 -18.93 0.55 0.26
N SER A 518 -18.65 1.71 -0.33
CA SER A 518 -19.25 2.14 -1.60
C SER A 518 -18.62 1.45 -2.82
N PRO A 519 -19.36 0.62 -3.58
CA PRO A 519 -18.84 -0.01 -4.79
C PRO A 519 -18.43 1.01 -5.86
N LYS A 520 -19.11 2.17 -5.91
CA LYS A 520 -18.80 3.27 -6.82
C LYS A 520 -17.45 3.91 -6.49
N PHE A 521 -17.15 4.10 -5.21
CA PHE A 521 -15.86 4.61 -4.75
C PHE A 521 -14.73 3.62 -5.04
N LEU A 522 -14.93 2.34 -4.70
CA LEU A 522 -13.93 1.30 -4.95
C LEU A 522 -13.62 1.17 -6.45
N SER A 523 -14.64 1.08 -7.31
CA SER A 523 -14.43 0.99 -8.75
C SER A 523 -13.70 2.21 -9.34
N ALA A 524 -14.02 3.42 -8.87
CA ALA A 524 -13.30 4.63 -9.26
C ALA A 524 -11.82 4.57 -8.84
N SER A 525 -11.55 4.19 -7.59
CA SER A 525 -10.18 4.05 -7.07
C SER A 525 -9.37 3.03 -7.86
N PHE A 526 -9.94 1.88 -8.19
CA PHE A 526 -9.27 0.82 -8.96
C PHE A 526 -9.31 1.00 -10.49
N SER A 527 -9.66 2.20 -10.99
CA SER A 527 -9.65 2.50 -12.43
C SER A 527 -8.33 2.18 -13.16
N PRO A 528 -7.11 2.30 -12.56
CA PRO A 528 -5.90 1.86 -13.25
C PRO A 528 -5.85 0.35 -13.52
N MET A 529 -6.50 -0.48 -12.69
CA MET A 529 -6.59 -1.92 -12.96
C MET A 529 -7.51 -2.19 -14.16
N ILE A 530 -8.57 -1.40 -14.34
CA ILE A 530 -9.43 -1.47 -15.51
C ILE A 530 -8.64 -1.08 -16.76
N PHE A 531 -7.88 0.01 -16.70
CA PHE A 531 -6.97 0.42 -17.78
C PHE A 531 -5.97 -0.69 -18.12
N LEU A 532 -5.33 -1.27 -17.12
CA LEU A 532 -4.38 -2.38 -17.25
C LEU A 532 -4.97 -3.57 -18.01
N LEU A 533 -6.17 -4.02 -17.61
CA LEU A 533 -6.87 -5.14 -18.25
C LEU A 533 -7.29 -4.81 -19.69
N SER A 534 -7.70 -3.56 -19.93
CA SER A 534 -8.06 -3.04 -21.25
C SER A 534 -6.85 -3.09 -22.19
N SER A 535 -5.69 -2.61 -21.74
CA SER A 535 -4.43 -2.65 -22.51
C SER A 535 -3.98 -4.08 -22.82
N ALA A 536 -4.05 -4.99 -21.84
CA ALA A 536 -3.73 -6.41 -22.05
C ALA A 536 -4.68 -7.07 -23.07
N THR A 537 -5.98 -6.73 -23.02
CA THR A 537 -6.99 -7.23 -23.96
C THR A 537 -6.74 -6.73 -25.37
N VAL A 538 -6.48 -5.43 -25.55
CA VAL A 538 -6.14 -4.83 -26.85
C VAL A 538 -4.88 -5.48 -27.42
N PHE A 539 -3.86 -5.68 -26.60
CA PHE A 539 -2.63 -6.38 -27.02
C PHE A 539 -2.93 -7.81 -27.51
N ALA A 540 -3.73 -8.58 -26.78
CA ALA A 540 -4.10 -9.93 -27.17
C ALA A 540 -4.87 -9.96 -28.50
N ILE A 541 -5.81 -9.02 -28.70
CA ILE A 541 -6.57 -8.88 -29.95
C ILE A 541 -5.64 -8.53 -31.12
N LEU A 542 -4.79 -7.52 -30.97
CA LEU A 542 -3.83 -7.11 -32.01
C LEU A 542 -2.90 -8.25 -32.41
N ARG A 543 -2.44 -9.04 -31.44
CA ARG A 543 -1.60 -10.20 -31.71
C ARG A 543 -2.33 -11.31 -32.46
N LYS A 544 -3.60 -11.55 -32.12
CA LYS A 544 -4.45 -12.52 -32.83
C LYS A 544 -4.68 -12.09 -34.28
N ILE A 545 -4.92 -10.80 -34.51
CA ILE A 545 -5.03 -10.22 -35.86
C ILE A 545 -3.71 -10.37 -36.62
N TYR A 546 -2.58 -10.07 -35.97
CA TYR A 546 -1.26 -10.23 -36.58
C TYR A 546 -0.98 -11.67 -37.03
N ARG A 547 -1.26 -12.67 -36.19
CA ARG A 547 -1.09 -14.10 -36.51
C ARG A 547 -2.03 -14.58 -37.62
N PHE A 548 -3.23 -14.00 -37.70
CA PHE A 548 -4.16 -14.29 -38.79
C PHE A 548 -3.58 -13.85 -40.15
N PHE A 549 -2.97 -12.66 -40.22
CA PHE A 549 -2.35 -12.15 -41.45
C PHE A 549 -0.95 -12.73 -41.73
N ARG A 550 -0.23 -13.16 -40.69
CA ARG A 550 1.13 -13.73 -40.76
C ARG A 550 1.14 -15.09 -40.06
N PRO A 551 0.54 -16.15 -40.65
CA PRO A 551 0.59 -17.48 -40.08
C PRO A 551 2.04 -17.96 -39.99
N ASP A 552 2.37 -18.65 -38.88
CA ASP A 552 3.71 -19.17 -38.65
C ASP A 552 4.14 -20.09 -39.81
N LYS A 553 5.20 -19.68 -40.51
CA LYS A 553 5.79 -20.52 -41.56
C LYS A 553 6.40 -21.73 -40.89
N ILE A 554 5.85 -22.93 -41.12
CA ILE A 554 6.50 -24.19 -40.77
C ILE A 554 7.87 -24.16 -41.45
N HIS A 555 8.95 -23.99 -40.68
CA HIS A 555 10.30 -23.94 -41.20
C HIS A 555 10.69 -25.34 -41.68
N GLN A 556 10.28 -25.68 -42.89
CA GLN A 556 10.73 -26.84 -43.63
C GLN A 556 12.19 -26.55 -44.03
N ARG A 557 13.16 -27.06 -43.26
CA ARG A 557 14.58 -26.96 -43.66
C ARG A 557 14.74 -27.83 -44.90
N SER A 558 14.97 -27.18 -46.03
CA SER A 558 15.18 -27.75 -47.34
C SER A 558 16.41 -28.65 -47.36
N SER A 559 16.22 -29.93 -47.07
CA SER A 559 17.01 -31.02 -47.63
C SER A 559 16.03 -32.05 -48.20
N VAL A 560 15.28 -31.62 -49.23
CA VAL A 560 14.55 -32.55 -50.08
C VAL A 560 15.61 -33.24 -50.95
N SER A 561 16.10 -34.38 -50.50
CA SER A 561 16.60 -35.40 -51.42
C SER A 561 15.40 -35.90 -52.22
N THR A 562 15.55 -35.95 -53.53
CA THR A 562 14.48 -36.15 -54.53
C THR A 562 13.84 -37.55 -54.55
N ASP A 563 13.91 -38.29 -53.44
CA ASP A 563 13.27 -39.59 -53.26
C ASP A 563 12.60 -39.62 -51.88
N THR A 564 11.35 -39.17 -51.82
CA THR A 564 10.49 -39.44 -50.65
C THR A 564 9.23 -40.12 -51.13
N SER A 565 9.04 -41.36 -50.70
CA SER A 565 7.91 -42.23 -51.08
C SER A 565 6.59 -41.70 -50.51
N ALA A 566 5.45 -42.10 -51.09
CA ALA A 566 4.11 -41.68 -50.66
C ALA A 566 3.81 -41.98 -49.17
N ASN A 567 4.52 -42.94 -48.56
CA ASN A 567 4.43 -43.23 -47.11
C ASN A 567 5.02 -42.12 -46.22
N GLU A 568 6.02 -41.38 -46.68
CA GLU A 568 6.58 -40.25 -45.91
C GLU A 568 5.66 -39.02 -45.93
N ARG A 569 4.86 -38.84 -47.00
CA ARG A 569 3.78 -37.84 -47.02
C ARG A 569 2.63 -38.20 -46.10
N ALA A 570 2.33 -39.50 -45.91
CA ALA A 570 1.36 -39.97 -44.93
C ALA A 570 1.87 -39.80 -43.47
N ALA A 571 3.18 -40.00 -43.24
CA ALA A 571 3.81 -39.75 -41.94
C ALA A 571 3.89 -38.24 -41.58
N GLN A 572 3.93 -37.35 -42.57
CA GLN A 572 3.81 -35.90 -42.37
C GLN A 572 2.40 -35.46 -41.90
N GLY A 573 1.39 -36.34 -42.03
CA GLY A 573 0.01 -36.12 -41.59
C GLY A 573 -0.31 -36.62 -40.17
N GLY A 574 0.66 -37.17 -39.44
CA GLY A 574 0.46 -37.62 -38.05
C GLY A 574 0.16 -36.45 -37.10
N THR A 575 -1.04 -36.44 -36.50
CA THR A 575 -1.55 -35.33 -35.69
C THR A 575 -0.77 -35.09 -34.39
N ALA A 576 -0.17 -36.14 -33.79
CA ALA A 576 0.49 -36.08 -32.47
C ALA A 576 1.90 -36.71 -32.49
N THR A 577 2.82 -36.18 -31.69
CA THR A 577 4.17 -36.73 -31.45
C THR A 577 4.12 -37.96 -30.55
N ASN A 578 5.16 -38.82 -30.57
CA ASN A 578 5.25 -39.97 -29.63
C ASN A 578 5.14 -39.51 -28.17
N PHE A 579 5.70 -38.35 -27.82
CA PHE A 579 5.53 -37.74 -26.51
C PHE A 579 4.05 -37.46 -26.17
N GLU A 580 3.31 -36.83 -27.09
CA GLU A 580 1.89 -36.51 -26.90
C GLU A 580 1.02 -37.76 -26.80
N ILE A 581 1.35 -38.82 -27.55
CA ILE A 581 0.64 -40.10 -27.52
C ILE A 581 0.88 -40.82 -26.18
N SER A 582 2.14 -40.92 -25.73
CA SER A 582 2.48 -41.66 -24.50
C SER A 582 2.11 -40.91 -23.22
N THR A 583 2.10 -39.57 -23.23
CA THR A 583 1.81 -38.76 -22.03
C THR A 583 0.40 -38.16 -22.01
N GLY A 584 -0.30 -38.14 -23.15
CA GLY A 584 -1.57 -37.42 -23.33
C GLY A 584 -1.47 -35.89 -23.29
N ALA A 585 -0.27 -35.33 -23.14
CA ALA A 585 -0.07 -33.89 -22.98
C ALA A 585 0.12 -33.19 -24.35
N MET A 586 -0.94 -32.60 -24.88
CA MET A 586 -0.89 -31.85 -26.15
C MET A 586 -0.01 -30.60 -26.05
N LEU A 587 1.01 -30.51 -26.91
CA LEU A 587 2.01 -29.43 -26.92
C LEU A 587 1.45 -28.13 -27.52
N GLN A 588 0.53 -28.24 -28.47
CA GLN A 588 -0.09 -27.11 -29.17
C GLN A 588 -1.17 -26.36 -28.37
N THR A 589 -1.75 -26.94 -27.33
CA THR A 589 -2.93 -26.39 -26.62
C THR A 589 -2.60 -25.66 -25.32
N ARG A 590 -1.31 -25.47 -25.00
CA ARG A 590 -0.88 -24.66 -23.86
C ARG A 590 -1.02 -23.16 -24.18
N PHE A 591 -2.08 -22.57 -23.66
CA PHE A 591 -2.34 -21.12 -23.59
C PHE A 591 -2.22 -20.65 -22.14
N GLY A 592 -1.90 -19.36 -21.94
CA GLY A 592 -1.69 -18.76 -20.63
C GLY A 592 -0.55 -17.74 -20.66
N LEU A 593 -0.11 -17.38 -19.45
CA LEU A 593 1.04 -16.52 -19.24
C LEU A 593 2.34 -17.31 -19.47
N VAL A 594 2.71 -17.49 -20.74
CA VAL A 594 3.87 -18.27 -21.18
C VAL A 594 4.49 -17.56 -22.38
N SER A 595 5.78 -17.33 -22.34
CA SER A 595 6.59 -16.84 -23.45
C SER A 595 6.50 -17.81 -24.64
N ASP A 596 6.25 -17.30 -25.85
CA ASP A 596 6.29 -18.06 -27.11
C ASP A 596 7.45 -19.06 -27.19
N TYR A 597 7.20 -20.21 -27.79
CA TYR A 597 8.18 -21.27 -28.01
C TYR A 597 7.76 -22.14 -29.18
N ASN A 598 8.75 -22.75 -29.83
CA ASN A 598 8.50 -23.75 -30.86
C ASN A 598 8.00 -25.02 -30.19
N ASN A 599 6.83 -25.53 -30.57
CA ASN A 599 6.27 -26.75 -29.97
C ASN A 599 6.92 -28.03 -30.53
N TYR A 600 7.44 -27.98 -31.76
CA TYR A 600 7.92 -29.15 -32.48
C TYR A 600 9.23 -28.86 -33.21
N VAL A 601 10.01 -29.91 -33.41
CA VAL A 601 11.18 -29.93 -34.30
C VAL A 601 10.97 -31.02 -35.34
N PHE A 602 11.25 -30.71 -36.61
CA PHE A 602 11.13 -31.67 -37.71
C PHE A 602 12.51 -32.21 -38.09
N PHE A 603 12.66 -33.53 -38.10
CA PHE A 603 13.89 -34.20 -38.49
C PHE A 603 13.61 -35.32 -39.49
N LYS A 604 14.29 -35.29 -40.65
CA LYS A 604 14.10 -36.28 -41.73
C LYS A 604 12.61 -36.55 -42.05
N GLY A 605 11.79 -35.50 -42.09
CA GLY A 605 10.35 -35.61 -42.35
C GLY A 605 9.47 -36.06 -41.18
N MET A 606 10.05 -36.44 -40.03
CA MET A 606 9.32 -36.84 -38.82
C MET A 606 9.18 -35.70 -37.80
N LYS A 607 8.05 -35.67 -37.08
CA LYS A 607 7.69 -34.64 -36.09
C LYS A 607 8.09 -35.08 -34.68
N PHE A 608 8.96 -34.31 -34.01
CA PHE A 608 9.41 -34.53 -32.64
C PHE A 608 8.99 -33.39 -31.70
N ALA A 609 8.91 -33.68 -30.40
CA ALA A 609 8.69 -32.67 -29.38
C ALA A 609 9.98 -31.86 -29.16
N SER A 610 9.89 -30.53 -29.19
CA SER A 610 11.02 -29.65 -28.87
C SER A 610 11.37 -29.71 -27.37
N ALA A 611 12.58 -29.30 -27.00
CA ALA A 611 12.96 -29.23 -25.59
C ALA A 611 12.08 -28.23 -24.82
N ASP A 612 11.76 -27.11 -25.45
CA ASP A 612 10.78 -26.14 -24.92
C ASP A 612 9.37 -26.74 -24.81
N GLY A 613 8.96 -27.58 -25.77
CA GLY A 613 7.66 -28.26 -25.77
C GLY A 613 7.52 -29.19 -24.57
N VAL A 614 8.52 -30.06 -24.35
CA VAL A 614 8.54 -31.01 -23.22
C VAL A 614 8.52 -30.26 -21.87
N TYR A 615 9.36 -29.24 -21.75
CA TYR A 615 9.45 -28.45 -20.52
C TYR A 615 8.17 -27.65 -20.25
N CYS A 616 7.64 -26.95 -21.25
CA CYS A 616 6.39 -26.18 -21.15
C CYS A 616 5.14 -27.05 -20.99
N ALA A 617 5.18 -28.32 -21.40
CA ALA A 617 4.14 -29.29 -21.06
C ALA A 617 4.13 -29.63 -19.56
N GLY A 618 5.24 -29.37 -18.85
CA GLY A 618 5.40 -29.66 -17.42
C GLY A 618 6.15 -30.97 -17.17
N TYR A 619 7.04 -31.38 -18.06
CA TYR A 619 7.83 -32.60 -17.91
C TYR A 619 9.34 -32.30 -17.95
N VAL A 620 10.10 -33.11 -17.24
CA VAL A 620 11.57 -33.14 -17.27
C VAL A 620 12.06 -34.57 -17.34
N ILE A 621 13.28 -34.76 -17.83
CA ILE A 621 13.91 -36.07 -17.95
C ILE A 621 14.97 -36.19 -16.86
N VAL A 622 14.79 -37.16 -15.97
CA VAL A 622 15.69 -37.47 -14.85
C VAL A 622 16.72 -38.50 -15.32
N ASN A 623 18.01 -38.14 -15.21
CA ASN A 623 19.17 -38.96 -15.57
C ASN A 623 19.05 -39.62 -16.96
N GLU A 624 18.48 -38.88 -17.93
CA GLU A 624 18.28 -39.31 -19.33
C GLU A 624 17.44 -40.58 -19.53
N LYS A 625 16.82 -41.10 -18.47
CA LYS A 625 16.16 -42.42 -18.47
C LYS A 625 14.68 -42.35 -18.14
N TYR A 626 14.26 -41.40 -17.30
CA TYR A 626 12.88 -41.31 -16.84
C TYR A 626 12.28 -39.95 -17.16
N LEU A 627 11.17 -39.93 -17.87
CA LEU A 627 10.34 -38.75 -18.08
C LEU A 627 9.39 -38.61 -16.88
N VAL A 628 9.49 -37.46 -16.20
CA VAL A 628 8.82 -37.19 -14.93
C VAL A 628 8.08 -35.86 -15.03
N SER A 629 6.86 -35.81 -14.51
CA SER A 629 6.13 -34.56 -14.33
C SER A 629 6.89 -33.64 -13.38
N SER A 630 7.14 -32.40 -13.77
CA SER A 630 7.88 -31.44 -12.94
C SER A 630 7.14 -31.11 -11.65
N LYS A 631 5.82 -31.30 -11.57
CA LYS A 631 5.03 -31.12 -10.34
C LYS A 631 5.28 -32.23 -9.32
N ASP A 632 5.69 -33.41 -9.78
CA ASP A 632 5.82 -34.58 -8.92
C ASP A 632 7.24 -34.72 -8.33
N LEU A 633 8.23 -33.95 -8.81
CA LEU A 633 9.63 -34.09 -8.32
C LEU A 633 9.75 -33.85 -6.82
N LEU A 634 9.06 -32.85 -6.26
CA LEU A 634 9.08 -32.61 -4.81
C LEU A 634 8.52 -33.80 -4.04
N ALA A 635 7.41 -34.39 -4.52
CA ALA A 635 6.82 -35.56 -3.89
C ALA A 635 7.74 -36.79 -4.03
N ILE A 636 8.46 -36.95 -5.15
CA ILE A 636 9.49 -37.99 -5.33
C ILE A 636 10.65 -37.79 -4.32
N VAL A 637 11.13 -36.56 -4.14
CA VAL A 637 12.16 -36.22 -3.14
C VAL A 637 11.69 -36.59 -1.74
N MET A 638 10.44 -36.27 -1.39
CA MET A 638 9.86 -36.59 -0.10
C MET A 638 9.65 -38.09 0.10
N ILE A 639 9.18 -38.84 -0.91
CA ILE A 639 9.06 -40.31 -0.86
C ILE A 639 10.43 -40.95 -0.59
N LYS A 640 11.49 -40.40 -1.21
CA LYS A 640 12.86 -40.87 -1.00
C LYS A 640 13.39 -40.52 0.39
N LEU A 641 13.14 -39.31 0.88
CA LEU A 641 13.60 -38.81 2.18
C LEU A 641 12.92 -39.56 3.33
N LEU A 642 11.59 -39.69 3.28
CA LEU A 642 10.77 -40.37 4.29
C LEU A 642 10.81 -41.89 4.18
N ARG A 643 11.37 -42.44 3.08
CA ARG A 643 11.34 -43.86 2.74
C ARG A 643 9.92 -44.47 2.75
N ALA A 644 8.90 -43.65 2.53
CA ALA A 644 7.50 -44.01 2.61
C ALA A 644 6.73 -43.51 1.38
N ARG A 645 5.89 -44.37 0.79
CA ARG A 645 5.05 -44.03 -0.36
C ARG A 645 3.73 -43.43 0.10
N PHE A 646 3.72 -42.11 0.33
CA PHE A 646 2.50 -41.37 0.69
C PHE A 646 1.69 -40.89 -0.53
N ALA A 647 2.24 -40.97 -1.74
CA ALA A 647 1.57 -40.61 -2.99
C ALA A 647 1.89 -41.60 -4.12
N ASN A 648 0.92 -41.86 -4.99
CA ASN A 648 1.09 -42.69 -6.18
C ASN A 648 1.58 -41.84 -7.35
N ILE A 649 2.87 -41.86 -7.62
CA ILE A 649 3.52 -41.09 -8.69
C ILE A 649 3.95 -42.05 -9.80
N TYR A 650 3.66 -41.68 -11.05
CA TYR A 650 4.00 -42.47 -12.23
C TYR A 650 5.06 -41.75 -13.09
N VAL A 651 6.02 -42.52 -13.61
CA VAL A 651 7.11 -42.03 -14.47
C VAL A 651 7.21 -42.89 -15.72
N TYR A 652 7.61 -42.30 -16.84
CA TYR A 652 7.75 -43.02 -18.10
C TYR A 652 9.22 -43.32 -18.40
N GLU A 653 9.53 -44.54 -18.83
CA GLU A 653 10.89 -44.88 -19.27
C GLU A 653 11.14 -44.31 -20.67
N VAL A 654 12.31 -43.73 -20.88
CA VAL A 654 12.76 -43.13 -22.14
C VAL A 654 13.86 -44.01 -22.74
N HIS A 655 13.69 -44.40 -24.01
CA HIS A 655 14.65 -45.21 -24.77
C HIS A 655 15.00 -44.50 -26.08
N GLY A 656 16.15 -43.82 -26.11
CA GLY A 656 16.49 -42.92 -27.21
C GLY A 656 15.37 -41.89 -27.41
N HIS A 657 14.90 -41.72 -28.64
CA HIS A 657 13.89 -40.72 -28.99
C HIS A 657 12.42 -41.14 -28.73
N LYS A 658 12.19 -42.27 -28.04
CA LYS A 658 10.84 -42.80 -27.76
C LYS A 658 10.54 -42.83 -26.27
N VAL A 659 9.34 -42.40 -25.90
CA VAL A 659 8.75 -42.59 -24.57
C VAL A 659 8.01 -43.93 -24.59
N LYS A 660 8.17 -44.73 -23.54
CA LYS A 660 7.42 -45.99 -23.38
C LYS A 660 5.98 -45.67 -22.99
N ASP A 661 5.01 -46.34 -23.62
CA ASP A 661 3.58 -46.12 -23.35
C ASP A 661 3.12 -46.64 -21.97
N THR A 662 3.97 -47.40 -21.27
CA THR A 662 3.67 -47.92 -19.93
C THR A 662 4.32 -47.07 -18.85
N ALA A 663 3.49 -46.50 -17.99
CA ALA A 663 3.94 -45.73 -16.84
C ALA A 663 4.37 -46.67 -15.69
N ARG A 664 5.48 -46.32 -15.02
CA ARG A 664 6.04 -47.06 -13.89
C ARG A 664 5.79 -46.31 -12.59
N LEU A 665 5.34 -47.03 -11.55
CA LEU A 665 5.15 -46.43 -10.24
C LEU A 665 6.49 -46.15 -9.53
N VAL A 666 6.59 -45.01 -8.86
CA VAL A 666 7.77 -44.61 -8.10
C VAL A 666 7.76 -45.23 -6.69
N PHE A 667 8.90 -45.80 -6.31
CA PHE A 667 9.21 -46.33 -4.98
C PHE A 667 10.43 -45.59 -4.41
N PRO A 668 10.67 -45.63 -3.08
CA PRO A 668 11.84 -44.98 -2.47
C PRO A 668 13.21 -45.38 -3.07
N ALA A 669 13.29 -46.58 -3.63
CA ALA A 669 14.48 -47.12 -4.29
C ALA A 669 14.56 -46.81 -5.81
N THR A 670 13.55 -46.18 -6.41
CA THR A 670 13.48 -45.99 -7.87
C THR A 670 14.53 -45.02 -8.41
N PHE A 671 14.85 -43.95 -7.67
CA PHE A 671 15.84 -42.94 -8.07
C PHE A 671 16.98 -42.88 -7.06
N MET A 672 18.23 -42.73 -7.50
CA MET A 672 19.35 -42.33 -6.64
C MET A 672 19.33 -40.82 -6.38
N TRP A 673 19.99 -40.36 -5.31
CA TRP A 673 20.09 -38.91 -5.04
C TRP A 673 20.77 -38.18 -6.20
N SER A 674 21.81 -38.78 -6.80
CA SER A 674 22.49 -38.29 -7.99
C SER A 674 21.58 -38.13 -9.21
N ASP A 675 20.53 -38.96 -9.32
CA ASP A 675 19.61 -38.92 -10.46
C ASP A 675 18.75 -37.67 -10.41
N LEU A 676 18.26 -37.29 -9.22
CA LEU A 676 17.39 -36.13 -9.01
C LEU A 676 18.11 -34.79 -9.26
N TRP A 677 19.44 -34.77 -9.21
CA TRP A 677 20.26 -33.60 -9.59
C TRP A 677 20.49 -33.48 -11.11
N ARG A 678 20.22 -34.53 -11.88
CA ARG A 678 20.47 -34.60 -13.32
C ARG A 678 19.16 -34.44 -14.10
N LEU A 679 18.64 -33.22 -14.13
CA LEU A 679 17.44 -32.88 -14.91
C LEU A 679 17.81 -32.41 -16.33
N ASN A 680 17.13 -32.95 -17.34
CA ASN A 680 17.37 -32.67 -18.75
C ASN A 680 16.04 -32.59 -19.54
N VAL A 681 16.07 -32.14 -20.80
CA VAL A 681 14.89 -31.94 -21.67
C VAL A 681 15.09 -32.40 -23.13
N THR A 682 16.28 -32.89 -23.54
CA THR A 682 16.58 -33.18 -24.97
C THR A 682 16.41 -34.61 -25.45
N VAL A 683 16.16 -35.58 -24.58
CA VAL A 683 16.26 -37.01 -25.00
C VAL A 683 15.19 -37.39 -26.07
N LEU A 684 14.22 -36.52 -26.34
CA LEU A 684 13.15 -36.73 -27.32
C LEU A 684 13.42 -36.14 -28.73
N LEU A 685 14.68 -35.74 -29.01
CA LEU A 685 15.15 -35.14 -30.28
C LEU A 685 16.19 -35.97 -31.00
#